data_AF-A0A816QL32-F1
#
_entry.id   AF-A0A816QL32-F1
#
_cell.length_a   1.000
_cell.length_b   1.000
_cell.length_c   1.000
_cell.angle_alpha   90.00
_cell.angle_beta   90.00
_cell.angle_gamma   90.00
#
_symmetry.space_group_name_H-M   'P 1'
#
loop_
_entity.id
_entity.type
_entity.pdbx_description
1 polymer ?
#
loop_
_entity_poly.entity_id
_entity_poly.type
_entity_poly.pdbx_seq_one_letter_code
_entity_poly.pdbx_strand_id
1 'polypeptide(L)'
;MNEIWRSSSTLNLYKTPDGYPIERKVINASGRLGSLYDASTDNLIDSHSVQIVESKVPRTRCICRVFSGDSSRDLNSFLKDIDFDDAIRQSICLQMVTPRGISRFIEYNYSVNENTRFLHYSYRARKEWLEVTAHKTDRIVASPPTSTEATHMITKIVWGFEILCIIQIPKNHSVDLIDQLLYKICAQLNNNRITITNKSNNLYLTNQLQNITVYGSETCIDRSNMSLLTILDRITNWQKDSNNHQPLVYTMQPLRWLYNGSQFHVPCSFPRPDDSHTAQIEIVIHRINRQMKNLKEIFENLPINMSSTTLDQYSKTFQQKHRFMLDSYDHLQGRLRLALADIRRHRLESLALDDILGDQRYECLCDFEIKKFLRQVQQLLNKSIFIEKLKNDEIEYLNALDIHSNQEVSSTIVDIDVILERTYSLEKENFILWYSSDRLKREEENRYQHIYQELTRERQHLEQRIKIVYIDFTDVTERLEDFIFVKSPLVEVYTNDRDPTKDTVRILSPSKETFPKLKPIEMNVLLLGETSVEKSTFINYLKFESFYQSVTQQCQSYVFDLNHGLRLRFIDIPGIDDIRRNNQDVKSVDNILNYINNFSHLNAICLFLKPNTSELNAFFRFCVKPLLTYLIPNGSDNIIFCFTHTRATFSTQDHTDRLLRKMLDDEQLYNISVTKENTFYFDNESFLNVDEYQRQEYINSRDASVAESVRLLTYIEQCKSLNLEALLSLHRAALDISMLARPLMETMRLIIYNWKLSEANLLISHMVLNSYPIDNDICTNCAEMKFVELGPFWLTQYQSTLLNSNENQHLRCLTNKKHVLIESTVTYEFVPLPAGLKKERWQSSFYNFLFKCDRLLHFLRQQELSNQDDPFQPILERYLEEEEQISQMCDLNYDMNQRVREVFESIKQMRQENSQKLSQLNESLSLNQVYQIINEFITIPTVKKQIDSIKTSRRLKMVKQECIIPKDSINNIIFASFIDSHR
;
A
#
# COMPACT_ATOMS: atom_id res chain seq x y z
N MET A 1 -38.73 14.15 -73.32
CA MET A 1 -38.58 12.69 -73.09
C MET A 1 -37.68 12.44 -71.89
N ASN A 2 -38.09 12.98 -70.75
CA ASN A 2 -37.59 12.76 -69.39
C ASN A 2 -38.83 12.92 -68.49
N GLU A 3 -38.92 12.15 -67.41
CA GLU A 3 -40.04 12.04 -66.45
C GLU A 3 -41.14 10.99 -66.71
N ILE A 4 -40.80 9.69 -66.79
CA ILE A 4 -41.70 8.64 -66.27
C ILE A 4 -40.87 7.45 -65.80
N TRP A 5 -40.35 7.46 -64.56
CA TRP A 5 -40.03 6.26 -63.78
C TRP A 5 -40.10 6.60 -62.27
N ARG A 6 -41.29 6.97 -61.80
CA ARG A 6 -41.70 6.80 -60.40
C ARG A 6 -42.55 5.53 -60.34
N SER A 7 -41.93 4.38 -60.09
CA SER A 7 -42.65 3.17 -59.68
C SER A 7 -41.71 2.11 -59.10
N SER A 8 -41.42 2.17 -57.80
CA SER A 8 -41.11 0.99 -56.97
C SER A 8 -41.08 1.33 -55.46
N SER A 9 -42.12 2.00 -54.93
CA SER A 9 -42.25 2.22 -53.47
C SER A 9 -43.14 1.19 -52.76
N THR A 10 -43.67 0.19 -53.46
CA THR A 10 -44.54 -0.85 -52.89
C THR A 10 -43.80 -2.12 -52.46
N LEU A 11 -42.52 -2.31 -52.82
CA LEU A 11 -41.75 -3.50 -52.41
C LEU A 11 -41.22 -3.45 -50.96
N ASN A 12 -41.17 -2.27 -50.33
CA ASN A 12 -40.61 -2.11 -48.97
C ASN A 12 -41.64 -2.19 -47.83
N LEU A 13 -42.94 -2.17 -48.11
CA LEU A 13 -44.00 -2.22 -47.08
C LEU A 13 -44.13 -3.58 -46.39
N TYR A 14 -43.67 -4.66 -47.04
CA TYR A 14 -43.83 -6.03 -46.52
C TYR A 14 -42.57 -6.62 -45.90
N LYS A 15 -41.42 -5.91 -45.95
CA LYS A 15 -40.16 -6.37 -45.35
C LYS A 15 -40.19 -6.07 -43.86
N THR A 16 -39.74 -7.02 -43.03
CA THR A 16 -39.52 -6.76 -41.60
C THR A 16 -38.48 -5.64 -41.46
N PRO A 17 -38.68 -4.65 -40.56
CA PRO A 17 -37.71 -3.59 -40.38
C PRO A 17 -36.37 -4.17 -39.92
N ASP A 18 -35.27 -3.48 -40.23
CA ASP A 18 -33.94 -3.93 -39.83
C ASP A 18 -33.84 -4.01 -38.30
N GLY A 19 -33.26 -5.10 -37.78
CA GLY A 19 -33.22 -5.38 -36.35
C GLY A 19 -34.42 -6.17 -35.79
N TYR A 20 -35.39 -6.58 -36.63
CA TYR A 20 -36.55 -7.38 -36.22
C TYR A 20 -36.67 -8.74 -36.94
N PRO A 21 -37.31 -9.74 -36.31
CA PRO A 21 -37.86 -9.72 -34.95
C PRO A 21 -36.76 -9.61 -33.87
N ILE A 22 -37.12 -9.05 -32.71
CA ILE A 22 -36.22 -9.08 -31.55
C ILE A 22 -36.38 -10.41 -30.82
N GLU A 23 -35.27 -10.99 -30.38
CA GLU A 23 -35.26 -12.15 -29.49
C GLU A 23 -34.80 -11.69 -28.10
N ARG A 24 -35.56 -12.03 -27.06
CA ARG A 24 -35.27 -11.69 -25.67
C ARG A 24 -35.25 -12.93 -24.82
N LYS A 25 -34.24 -13.05 -23.97
CA LYS A 25 -34.21 -14.01 -22.87
C LYS A 25 -35.35 -13.69 -21.91
N VAL A 26 -36.07 -14.72 -21.45
CA VAL A 26 -37.27 -14.53 -20.61
C VAL A 26 -36.88 -14.20 -19.18
N ILE A 27 -37.36 -13.05 -18.69
CA ILE A 27 -37.41 -12.72 -17.25
C ILE A 27 -38.76 -13.11 -16.67
N ASN A 28 -39.85 -12.65 -17.30
CA ASN A 28 -41.22 -12.98 -16.87
C ASN A 28 -41.81 -14.12 -17.72
N ALA A 29 -41.95 -15.31 -17.13
CA ALA A 29 -42.48 -16.52 -17.78
C ALA A 29 -44.00 -16.53 -18.03
N SER A 30 -44.73 -15.47 -17.66
CA SER A 30 -46.18 -15.40 -17.85
C SER A 30 -46.61 -15.05 -19.29
N GLY A 31 -45.68 -14.62 -20.15
CA GLY A 31 -45.97 -14.28 -21.55
C GLY A 31 -46.48 -15.47 -22.37
N ARG A 32 -47.41 -15.20 -23.28
CA ARG A 32 -48.02 -16.19 -24.19
C ARG A 32 -48.02 -15.65 -25.62
N LEU A 33 -48.32 -16.51 -26.59
CA LEU A 33 -48.43 -16.08 -27.99
C LEU A 33 -49.57 -15.07 -28.14
N GLY A 34 -49.27 -13.91 -28.71
CA GLY A 34 -50.18 -12.78 -28.82
C GLY A 34 -50.09 -11.78 -27.65
N SER A 35 -49.34 -12.09 -26.59
CA SER A 35 -49.08 -11.14 -25.51
C SER A 35 -48.44 -9.84 -26.00
N LEU A 36 -48.84 -8.73 -25.39
CA LEU A 36 -48.32 -7.40 -25.66
C LEU A 36 -47.10 -7.10 -24.76
N TYR A 37 -46.09 -6.46 -25.34
CA TYR A 37 -44.81 -6.21 -24.68
C TYR A 37 -44.32 -4.79 -24.97
N ASP A 38 -43.81 -4.11 -23.94
CA ASP A 38 -43.11 -2.85 -24.08
C ASP A 38 -41.59 -3.09 -24.05
N ALA A 39 -40.97 -3.13 -25.23
CA ALA A 39 -39.53 -3.34 -25.37
C ALA A 39 -38.68 -2.11 -24.96
N SER A 40 -39.28 -0.96 -24.67
CA SER A 40 -38.53 0.18 -24.12
C SER A 40 -38.20 -0.02 -22.63
N THR A 41 -39.11 -0.66 -21.89
CA THR A 41 -38.98 -0.95 -20.46
C THR A 41 -38.78 -2.44 -20.14
N ASP A 42 -38.83 -3.29 -21.16
CA ASP A 42 -38.77 -4.75 -21.09
C ASP A 42 -39.88 -5.41 -20.24
N ASN A 43 -41.05 -4.78 -20.19
CA ASN A 43 -42.20 -5.26 -19.42
C ASN A 43 -43.31 -5.88 -20.29
N LEU A 44 -43.93 -6.94 -19.76
CA LEU A 44 -45.14 -7.52 -20.35
C LEU A 44 -46.34 -6.64 -19.99
N ILE A 45 -47.06 -6.15 -20.99
CA ILE A 45 -48.24 -5.28 -20.80
C ILE A 45 -49.51 -6.12 -20.64
N ASP A 46 -49.64 -7.20 -21.43
CA ASP A 46 -50.82 -8.05 -21.38
C ASP A 46 -50.52 -9.52 -21.69
N SER A 47 -51.19 -10.43 -20.98
CA SER A 47 -51.08 -11.88 -21.13
C SER A 47 -52.27 -12.43 -21.93
N HIS A 48 -52.25 -12.23 -23.25
CA HIS A 48 -53.19 -12.87 -24.16
C HIS A 48 -52.67 -14.24 -24.61
N SER A 49 -53.51 -15.27 -24.55
CA SER A 49 -53.22 -16.59 -25.11
C SER A 49 -54.09 -16.83 -26.33
N VAL A 50 -53.48 -16.77 -27.51
CA VAL A 50 -54.14 -17.12 -28.78
C VAL A 50 -53.97 -18.63 -29.04
N GLN A 51 -54.90 -19.26 -29.76
CA GLN A 51 -54.76 -20.67 -30.16
C GLN A 51 -53.45 -20.90 -30.91
N ILE A 52 -52.74 -21.96 -30.52
CA ILE A 52 -51.44 -22.34 -31.07
C ILE A 52 -51.62 -22.80 -32.52
N VAL A 53 -50.88 -22.19 -33.45
CA VAL A 53 -50.96 -22.50 -34.88
C VAL A 53 -50.00 -23.65 -35.24
N GLU A 54 -48.74 -23.60 -34.79
CA GLU A 54 -47.76 -24.68 -35.01
C GLU A 54 -46.81 -24.89 -33.80
N SER A 55 -46.35 -26.13 -33.62
CA SER A 55 -45.35 -26.52 -32.62
C SER A 55 -44.30 -27.45 -33.23
N LYS A 56 -43.01 -27.15 -33.04
CA LYS A 56 -41.88 -27.98 -33.52
C LYS A 56 -40.82 -28.17 -32.44
N VAL A 57 -40.09 -29.28 -32.52
CA VAL A 57 -38.93 -29.53 -31.66
C VAL A 57 -37.72 -28.73 -32.17
N PRO A 58 -37.00 -27.98 -31.30
CA PRO A 58 -35.74 -27.32 -31.65
C PRO A 58 -34.69 -28.30 -32.20
N ARG A 59 -33.89 -27.86 -33.20
CA ARG A 59 -32.71 -28.61 -33.67
C ARG A 59 -31.69 -28.84 -32.54
N THR A 60 -31.38 -27.78 -31.79
CA THR A 60 -30.50 -27.85 -30.60
C THR A 60 -31.37 -27.90 -29.35
N ARG A 61 -31.36 -29.05 -28.67
CA ARG A 61 -32.16 -29.28 -27.46
C ARG A 61 -31.41 -28.99 -26.18
N CYS A 62 -30.14 -29.38 -26.07
CA CYS A 62 -29.34 -29.19 -24.87
C CYS A 62 -28.24 -28.17 -25.13
N ILE A 63 -28.07 -27.21 -24.24
CA ILE A 63 -26.97 -26.25 -24.22
C ILE A 63 -26.39 -26.28 -22.81
N CYS A 64 -25.11 -26.57 -22.69
CA CYS A 64 -24.39 -26.54 -21.43
C CYS A 64 -23.10 -25.75 -21.61
N ARG A 65 -22.78 -24.89 -20.64
CA ARG A 65 -21.55 -24.08 -20.62
C ARG A 65 -20.94 -24.08 -19.22
N VAL A 66 -19.61 -24.04 -19.19
CA VAL A 66 -18.82 -23.84 -17.96
C VAL A 66 -17.96 -22.60 -18.15
N PHE A 67 -17.91 -21.72 -17.15
CA PHE A 67 -17.05 -20.54 -17.16
C PHE A 67 -16.57 -20.20 -15.74
N SER A 68 -15.44 -19.49 -15.65
CA SER A 68 -14.81 -19.09 -14.40
C SER A 68 -15.31 -17.74 -13.89
N GLY A 69 -15.31 -17.59 -12.57
CA GLY A 69 -15.43 -16.30 -11.93
C GLY A 69 -14.19 -15.44 -12.13
N ASP A 70 -14.41 -14.13 -12.01
CA ASP A 70 -13.41 -13.09 -12.18
C ASP A 70 -13.76 -11.97 -11.23
N SER A 71 -12.83 -11.64 -10.32
CA SER A 71 -13.01 -10.62 -9.30
C SER A 71 -13.10 -9.19 -9.88
N SER A 72 -12.71 -9.01 -11.14
CA SER A 72 -12.82 -7.74 -11.88
C SER A 72 -14.18 -7.55 -12.56
N ARG A 73 -15.00 -8.60 -12.70
CA ARG A 73 -16.28 -8.59 -13.41
C ARG A 73 -17.46 -8.47 -12.44
N ASP A 74 -18.45 -7.68 -12.84
CA ASP A 74 -19.74 -7.57 -12.15
C ASP A 74 -20.68 -8.76 -12.47
N LEU A 75 -21.61 -9.08 -11.55
CA LEU A 75 -22.65 -10.09 -11.74
C LEU A 75 -23.53 -9.80 -12.98
N ASN A 76 -23.88 -8.54 -13.27
CA ASN A 76 -24.65 -8.19 -14.48
C ASN A 76 -23.85 -8.55 -15.75
N SER A 77 -22.52 -8.46 -15.72
CA SER A 77 -21.68 -8.81 -16.87
C SER A 77 -21.72 -10.31 -17.19
N PHE A 78 -21.84 -11.17 -16.16
CA PHE A 78 -21.94 -12.62 -16.32
C PHE A 78 -23.28 -13.07 -16.92
N LEU A 79 -24.32 -12.23 -16.90
CA LEU A 79 -25.59 -12.52 -17.59
C LEU A 79 -25.39 -12.71 -19.10
N LYS A 80 -24.37 -12.06 -19.69
CA LYS A 80 -24.02 -12.23 -21.11
C LYS A 80 -23.58 -13.67 -21.43
N ASP A 81 -22.90 -14.34 -20.50
CA ASP A 81 -22.43 -15.73 -20.65
C ASP A 81 -23.60 -16.74 -20.68
N ILE A 82 -24.79 -16.33 -20.22
CA ILE A 82 -26.03 -17.11 -20.20
C ILE A 82 -27.12 -16.57 -21.13
N ASP A 83 -26.71 -15.87 -22.20
CA ASP A 83 -27.53 -15.38 -23.32
C ASP A 83 -28.48 -14.20 -23.00
N PHE A 84 -28.20 -13.38 -21.98
CA PHE A 84 -28.87 -12.07 -21.85
C PHE A 84 -28.16 -11.04 -22.73
N ASP A 85 -28.94 -10.38 -23.59
CA ASP A 85 -28.43 -9.29 -24.43
C ASP A 85 -28.18 -7.99 -23.64
N ASP A 86 -27.51 -7.05 -24.28
CA ASP A 86 -27.09 -5.80 -23.63
C ASP A 86 -28.31 -4.95 -23.20
N ALA A 87 -29.41 -4.96 -23.96
CA ALA A 87 -30.60 -4.18 -23.62
C ALA A 87 -31.28 -4.71 -22.36
N ILE A 88 -31.48 -6.02 -22.25
CA ILE A 88 -32.10 -6.61 -21.06
C ILE A 88 -31.19 -6.48 -19.83
N ARG A 89 -29.85 -6.54 -19.99
CA ARG A 89 -28.88 -6.29 -18.91
C ARG A 89 -28.96 -4.86 -18.39
N GLN A 90 -29.12 -3.87 -19.27
CA GLN A 90 -29.36 -2.47 -18.86
C GLN A 90 -30.68 -2.33 -18.09
N SER A 91 -31.73 -3.00 -18.57
CA SER A 91 -33.04 -3.01 -17.90
C SER A 91 -32.96 -3.61 -16.49
N ILE A 92 -32.17 -4.67 -16.31
CA ILE A 92 -31.89 -5.27 -15.01
C ILE A 92 -31.07 -4.30 -14.13
N CYS A 93 -29.99 -3.73 -14.67
CA CYS A 93 -29.10 -2.79 -13.96
C CYS A 93 -29.83 -1.56 -13.41
N LEU A 94 -30.74 -0.99 -14.22
CA LEU A 94 -31.57 0.17 -13.85
C LEU A 94 -32.89 -0.21 -13.16
N GLN A 95 -33.06 -1.50 -12.80
CA GLN A 95 -34.25 -2.03 -12.13
C GLN A 95 -35.56 -1.69 -12.86
N MET A 96 -35.54 -1.64 -14.19
CA MET A 96 -36.73 -1.49 -15.04
C MET A 96 -37.60 -2.75 -15.02
N VAL A 97 -36.97 -3.88 -14.73
CA VAL A 97 -37.56 -5.21 -14.63
C VAL A 97 -37.15 -5.84 -13.30
N THR A 98 -38.04 -6.62 -12.70
CA THR A 98 -37.73 -7.41 -11.51
C THR A 98 -37.08 -8.74 -11.91
N PRO A 99 -35.86 -9.05 -11.44
CA PRO A 99 -35.21 -10.33 -11.72
C PRO A 99 -36.06 -11.52 -11.25
N ARG A 100 -36.19 -12.53 -12.10
CA ARG A 100 -36.91 -13.79 -11.84
C ARG A 100 -36.18 -14.99 -12.46
N GLY A 101 -36.47 -16.18 -11.95
CA GLY A 101 -35.82 -17.42 -12.37
C GLY A 101 -34.29 -17.32 -12.36
N ILE A 102 -33.66 -17.59 -13.50
CA ILE A 102 -32.18 -17.56 -13.64
C ILE A 102 -31.57 -16.16 -13.48
N SER A 103 -32.31 -15.09 -13.81
CA SER A 103 -31.79 -13.71 -13.70
C SER A 103 -31.62 -13.23 -12.25
N ARG A 104 -32.23 -13.92 -11.28
CA ARG A 104 -32.00 -13.68 -9.83
C ARG A 104 -30.57 -13.97 -9.40
N PHE A 105 -29.76 -14.56 -10.26
CA PHE A 105 -28.32 -14.66 -10.06
C PHE A 105 -27.66 -13.31 -9.67
N ILE A 106 -28.18 -12.16 -10.12
CA ILE A 106 -27.65 -10.86 -9.67
C ILE A 106 -27.77 -10.62 -8.16
N GLU A 107 -28.60 -11.40 -7.46
CA GLU A 107 -28.80 -11.39 -6.01
C GLU A 107 -27.78 -12.30 -5.28
N TYR A 108 -26.77 -12.82 -5.98
CA TYR A 108 -25.75 -13.68 -5.39
C TYR A 108 -24.89 -12.90 -4.38
N ASN A 109 -24.92 -13.35 -3.12
CA ASN A 109 -24.36 -12.56 -2.00
C ASN A 109 -22.91 -12.89 -1.64
N TYR A 110 -22.30 -13.89 -2.27
CA TYR A 110 -20.91 -14.26 -2.02
C TYR A 110 -19.97 -13.65 -3.07
N SER A 111 -18.71 -13.51 -2.71
CA SER A 111 -17.66 -13.05 -3.63
C SER A 111 -17.48 -14.01 -4.80
N VAL A 112 -17.37 -13.46 -6.01
CA VAL A 112 -16.99 -14.20 -7.22
C VAL A 112 -15.52 -13.92 -7.50
N ASN A 113 -14.72 -14.97 -7.64
CA ASN A 113 -13.27 -14.89 -7.85
C ASN A 113 -12.78 -16.08 -8.71
N GLU A 114 -11.47 -16.24 -8.81
CA GLU A 114 -10.82 -17.27 -9.63
C GLU A 114 -11.15 -18.70 -9.16
N ASN A 115 -11.65 -18.88 -7.93
CA ASN A 115 -12.12 -20.14 -7.37
C ASN A 115 -13.64 -20.36 -7.51
N THR A 116 -14.34 -19.46 -8.21
CA THR A 116 -15.77 -19.64 -8.51
C THR A 116 -15.93 -20.26 -9.91
N ARG A 117 -16.85 -21.21 -10.05
CA ARG A 117 -17.24 -21.80 -11.35
C ARG A 117 -18.74 -21.73 -11.56
N PHE A 118 -19.12 -21.48 -12.80
CA PHE A 118 -20.51 -21.45 -13.23
C PHE A 118 -20.76 -22.62 -14.17
N LEU A 119 -21.80 -23.41 -13.89
CA LEU A 119 -22.31 -24.46 -14.77
C LEU A 119 -23.72 -24.07 -15.20
N HIS A 120 -23.87 -23.60 -16.42
CA HIS A 120 -25.16 -23.26 -17.03
C HIS A 120 -25.66 -24.42 -17.88
N TYR A 121 -26.92 -24.81 -17.70
CA TYR A 121 -27.61 -25.82 -18.49
C TYR A 121 -28.97 -25.31 -18.93
N SER A 122 -29.26 -25.43 -20.22
CA SER A 122 -30.52 -25.03 -20.86
C SER A 122 -31.04 -26.15 -21.73
N TYR A 123 -32.27 -26.58 -21.45
CA TYR A 123 -32.99 -27.59 -22.22
C TYR A 123 -34.17 -26.96 -22.94
N ARG A 124 -34.16 -27.03 -24.28
CA ARG A 124 -35.20 -26.51 -25.18
C ARG A 124 -36.08 -27.67 -25.65
N ALA A 125 -37.31 -27.71 -25.14
CA ALA A 125 -38.27 -28.78 -25.39
C ALA A 125 -39.02 -28.60 -26.71
N ARG A 126 -39.60 -27.41 -26.93
CA ARG A 126 -40.43 -27.09 -28.10
C ARG A 126 -40.35 -25.60 -28.48
N LYS A 127 -40.73 -25.29 -29.71
CA LYS A 127 -40.94 -23.92 -30.21
C LYS A 127 -42.37 -23.81 -30.73
N GLU A 128 -43.04 -22.74 -30.34
CA GLU A 128 -44.39 -22.40 -30.80
C GLU A 128 -44.37 -21.01 -31.44
N TRP A 129 -45.15 -20.77 -32.49
CA TRP A 129 -45.24 -19.46 -33.13
C TRP A 129 -46.58 -19.21 -33.80
N LEU A 130 -46.85 -17.93 -34.08
CA LEU A 130 -47.95 -17.46 -34.90
C LEU A 130 -47.46 -17.22 -36.34
N GLU A 131 -48.25 -17.62 -37.33
CA GLU A 131 -47.99 -17.32 -38.74
C GLU A 131 -48.37 -15.87 -39.08
N VAL A 132 -47.57 -14.93 -38.59
CA VAL A 132 -47.81 -13.50 -38.82
C VAL A 132 -47.23 -13.03 -40.15
N THR A 133 -48.00 -12.23 -40.87
CA THR A 133 -47.57 -11.50 -42.06
C THR A 133 -47.82 -10.01 -41.87
N ALA A 134 -46.97 -9.18 -42.47
CA ALA A 134 -47.07 -7.73 -42.35
C ALA A 134 -48.50 -7.25 -42.63
N HIS A 135 -49.03 -6.43 -41.73
CA HIS A 135 -50.33 -5.76 -41.90
C HIS A 135 -51.57 -6.67 -41.99
N LYS A 136 -51.45 -7.96 -41.64
CA LYS A 136 -52.56 -8.93 -41.72
C LYS A 136 -52.78 -9.69 -40.41
N THR A 137 -52.18 -9.21 -39.32
CA THR A 137 -52.21 -9.90 -38.02
C THR A 137 -53.58 -9.82 -37.35
N ASP A 138 -54.37 -8.80 -37.69
CA ASP A 138 -55.77 -8.60 -37.29
C ASP A 138 -56.67 -9.82 -37.56
N ARG A 139 -56.29 -10.64 -38.55
CA ARG A 139 -56.99 -11.89 -38.90
C ARG A 139 -56.72 -13.04 -37.94
N ILE A 140 -55.67 -12.94 -37.13
CA ILE A 140 -55.18 -14.00 -36.23
C ILE A 140 -55.36 -13.56 -34.78
N VAL A 141 -55.00 -12.31 -34.48
CA VAL A 141 -55.06 -11.69 -33.16
C VAL A 141 -55.73 -10.34 -33.31
N ALA A 142 -56.72 -10.05 -32.48
CA ALA A 142 -57.42 -8.75 -32.53
C ALA A 142 -56.42 -7.60 -32.32
N SER A 143 -56.61 -6.50 -33.06
CA SER A 143 -55.78 -5.30 -32.88
C SER A 143 -55.90 -4.79 -31.46
N PRO A 144 -54.77 -4.48 -30.78
CA PRO A 144 -54.81 -3.91 -29.45
C PRO A 144 -55.41 -2.49 -29.46
N PRO A 145 -55.88 -1.99 -28.30
CA PRO A 145 -56.43 -0.64 -28.18
C PRO A 145 -55.43 0.43 -28.59
N THR A 146 -55.91 1.56 -29.13
CA THR A 146 -55.05 2.67 -29.57
C THR A 146 -54.32 3.38 -28.42
N SER A 147 -54.75 3.17 -27.18
CA SER A 147 -54.14 3.73 -25.97
C SER A 147 -53.10 2.81 -25.32
N THR A 148 -52.63 1.77 -26.00
CA THR A 148 -51.67 0.82 -25.42
C THR A 148 -50.25 1.38 -25.38
N GLU A 149 -49.55 1.18 -24.27
CA GLU A 149 -48.10 1.46 -24.12
C GLU A 149 -47.22 0.36 -24.74
N ALA A 150 -47.82 -0.71 -25.26
CA ALA A 150 -47.09 -1.80 -25.88
C ALA A 150 -46.44 -1.34 -27.19
N THR A 151 -45.23 -1.83 -27.43
CA THR A 151 -44.47 -1.56 -28.68
C THR A 151 -44.41 -2.80 -29.57
N HIS A 152 -44.49 -3.99 -28.98
CA HIS A 152 -44.33 -5.28 -29.65
C HIS A 152 -45.36 -6.31 -29.21
N MET A 153 -45.46 -7.40 -29.98
CA MET A 153 -46.25 -8.58 -29.64
C MET A 153 -45.36 -9.83 -29.68
N ILE A 154 -45.56 -10.75 -28.73
CA ILE A 154 -44.88 -12.06 -28.73
C ILE A 154 -45.48 -12.93 -29.83
N THR A 155 -44.67 -13.22 -30.85
CA THR A 155 -45.10 -14.03 -32.01
C THR A 155 -44.50 -15.43 -32.00
N LYS A 156 -43.46 -15.69 -31.19
CA LYS A 156 -42.85 -17.00 -31.04
C LYS A 156 -42.25 -17.18 -29.65
N ILE A 157 -42.34 -18.40 -29.12
CA ILE A 157 -41.83 -18.78 -27.81
C ILE A 157 -41.00 -20.06 -27.93
N VAL A 158 -39.81 -20.07 -27.31
CA VAL A 158 -39.05 -21.30 -27.06
C VAL A 158 -39.32 -21.74 -25.64
N TRP A 159 -39.83 -22.96 -25.47
CA TRP A 159 -40.19 -23.54 -24.18
C TRP A 159 -39.15 -24.55 -23.69
N GLY A 160 -38.94 -24.61 -22.39
CA GLY A 160 -37.93 -25.47 -21.79
C GLY A 160 -37.65 -25.13 -20.33
N PHE A 161 -36.50 -25.55 -19.81
CA PHE A 161 -36.03 -25.14 -18.48
C PHE A 161 -34.54 -24.84 -18.51
N GLU A 162 -34.09 -24.08 -17.52
CA GLU A 162 -32.69 -23.66 -17.36
C GLU A 162 -32.25 -23.70 -15.91
N ILE A 163 -30.96 -23.95 -15.71
CA ILE A 163 -30.30 -24.08 -14.41
C ILE A 163 -28.91 -23.45 -14.51
N LEU A 164 -28.54 -22.68 -13.50
CA LEU A 164 -27.22 -22.13 -13.27
C LEU A 164 -26.75 -22.59 -11.89
N CYS A 165 -25.70 -23.39 -11.85
CA CYS A 165 -25.03 -23.76 -10.61
C CYS A 165 -23.79 -22.87 -10.45
N ILE A 166 -23.67 -22.24 -9.29
CA ILE A 166 -22.50 -21.46 -8.88
C ILE A 166 -21.77 -22.28 -7.83
N ILE A 167 -20.53 -22.63 -8.13
CA ILE A 167 -19.74 -23.59 -7.37
C ILE A 167 -18.54 -22.83 -6.79
N GLN A 168 -18.45 -22.78 -5.46
CA GLN A 168 -17.29 -22.22 -4.76
C GLN A 168 -16.29 -23.34 -4.46
N ILE A 169 -15.12 -23.29 -5.12
CA ILE A 169 -14.05 -24.27 -4.94
C ILE A 169 -13.30 -23.95 -3.64
N PRO A 170 -13.24 -24.87 -2.65
CA PRO A 170 -12.48 -24.65 -1.43
C PRO A 170 -10.98 -24.53 -1.72
N LYS A 171 -10.27 -23.66 -1.00
CA LYS A 171 -8.82 -23.38 -1.19
C LYS A 171 -7.91 -24.63 -1.15
N ASN A 172 -8.38 -25.71 -0.53
CA ASN A 172 -7.61 -26.95 -0.34
C ASN A 172 -7.78 -27.94 -1.51
N HIS A 173 -8.49 -27.59 -2.58
CA HIS A 173 -8.74 -28.47 -3.74
C HIS A 173 -8.05 -27.92 -5.00
N SER A 174 -7.63 -28.83 -5.88
CA SER A 174 -7.07 -28.47 -7.20
C SER A 174 -8.18 -27.95 -8.11
N VAL A 175 -8.05 -26.69 -8.53
CA VAL A 175 -8.96 -26.03 -9.47
C VAL A 175 -9.01 -26.78 -10.81
N ASP A 176 -7.85 -27.20 -11.33
CA ASP A 176 -7.75 -27.93 -12.60
C ASP A 176 -8.54 -29.23 -12.61
N LEU A 177 -8.52 -29.96 -11.49
CA LEU A 177 -9.24 -31.23 -11.37
C LEU A 177 -10.76 -31.04 -11.39
N ILE A 178 -11.25 -29.98 -10.73
CA ILE A 178 -12.67 -29.61 -10.76
C ILE A 178 -13.07 -29.12 -12.15
N ASP A 179 -12.22 -28.36 -12.83
CA ASP A 179 -12.47 -27.91 -14.20
C ASP A 179 -12.61 -29.09 -15.16
N GLN A 180 -11.70 -30.07 -15.10
CA GLN A 180 -11.81 -31.28 -15.90
C GLN A 180 -13.12 -32.05 -15.65
N LEU A 181 -13.56 -32.13 -14.39
CA LEU A 181 -14.84 -32.75 -14.04
C LEU A 181 -16.03 -31.99 -14.64
N LEU A 182 -16.08 -30.66 -14.48
CA LEU A 182 -17.17 -29.83 -14.96
C LEU A 182 -17.23 -29.81 -16.50
N TYR A 183 -16.09 -29.73 -17.20
CA TYR A 183 -16.06 -29.82 -18.66
C TYR A 183 -16.56 -31.18 -19.17
N LYS A 184 -16.24 -32.26 -18.45
CA LYS A 184 -16.75 -33.60 -18.78
C LYS A 184 -18.26 -33.70 -18.59
N ILE A 185 -18.79 -33.18 -17.49
CA ILE A 185 -20.24 -33.09 -17.23
C ILE A 185 -20.91 -32.26 -18.33
N CYS A 186 -20.33 -31.11 -18.67
CA CYS A 186 -20.82 -30.21 -19.71
C CYS A 186 -20.91 -30.91 -21.08
N ALA A 187 -19.87 -31.63 -21.48
CA ALA A 187 -19.85 -32.40 -22.73
C ALA A 187 -20.91 -33.52 -22.74
N GLN A 188 -21.15 -34.18 -21.61
CA GLN A 188 -22.18 -35.20 -21.47
C GLN A 188 -23.60 -34.62 -21.61
N LEU A 189 -23.86 -33.50 -20.92
CA LEU A 189 -25.15 -32.81 -20.96
C LEU A 189 -25.47 -32.25 -22.35
N ASN A 190 -24.48 -31.68 -23.04
CA ASN A 190 -24.63 -31.21 -24.43
C ASN A 190 -25.02 -32.34 -25.39
N ASN A 191 -24.47 -33.54 -25.19
CA ASN A 191 -24.80 -34.72 -26.00
C ASN A 191 -26.07 -35.46 -25.53
N ASN A 192 -26.78 -34.92 -24.52
CA ASN A 192 -27.90 -35.56 -23.86
C ASN A 192 -27.61 -37.00 -23.37
N ARG A 193 -26.36 -37.25 -22.96
CA ARG A 193 -25.88 -38.54 -22.42
C ARG A 193 -25.67 -38.41 -20.92
N ILE A 194 -26.72 -38.54 -20.13
CA ILE A 194 -26.63 -38.50 -18.67
C ILE A 194 -26.19 -39.88 -18.19
N THR A 195 -24.90 -40.18 -18.34
CA THR A 195 -24.28 -41.43 -17.90
C THR A 195 -23.28 -41.11 -16.79
N ILE A 196 -23.76 -40.53 -15.69
CA ILE A 196 -22.96 -40.40 -14.46
C ILE A 196 -23.13 -41.70 -13.67
N THR A 197 -22.81 -42.81 -14.32
CA THR A 197 -22.74 -44.11 -13.66
C THR A 197 -21.47 -44.16 -12.84
N ASN A 198 -21.62 -44.08 -11.50
CA ASN A 198 -20.84 -44.78 -10.47
C ASN A 198 -19.40 -45.23 -10.85
N LYS A 199 -18.54 -44.32 -11.30
CA LYS A 199 -17.08 -44.50 -11.24
C LYS A 199 -16.60 -43.79 -9.98
N SER A 200 -16.04 -44.55 -9.04
CA SER A 200 -15.64 -44.15 -7.68
C SER A 200 -14.93 -42.79 -7.60
N ASN A 201 -14.05 -42.47 -8.55
CA ASN A 201 -13.26 -41.22 -8.51
C ASN A 201 -14.08 -39.94 -8.81
N ASN A 202 -15.12 -39.99 -9.67
CA ASN A 202 -15.92 -38.79 -9.97
C ASN A 202 -16.98 -38.53 -8.88
N LEU A 203 -17.44 -39.59 -8.21
CA LEU A 203 -18.43 -39.48 -7.14
C LEU A 203 -17.84 -38.80 -5.89
N TYR A 204 -16.59 -39.13 -5.55
CA TYR A 204 -15.85 -38.50 -4.45
C TYR A 204 -15.71 -36.99 -4.66
N LEU A 205 -15.21 -36.56 -5.83
CA LEU A 205 -15.03 -35.13 -6.15
C LEU A 205 -16.36 -34.37 -6.23
N THR A 206 -17.40 -34.98 -6.78
CA THR A 206 -18.74 -34.36 -6.85
C THR A 206 -19.36 -34.18 -5.46
N ASN A 207 -19.14 -35.14 -4.54
CA ASN A 207 -19.60 -35.05 -3.15
C ASN A 207 -18.80 -34.05 -2.30
N GLN A 208 -17.58 -33.71 -2.70
CA GLN A 208 -16.77 -32.68 -2.03
C GLN A 208 -17.22 -31.25 -2.35
N LEU A 209 -17.99 -31.04 -3.43
CA LEU A 209 -18.55 -29.75 -3.80
C LEU A 209 -19.81 -29.46 -2.97
N GLN A 210 -19.62 -28.97 -1.75
CA GLN A 210 -20.72 -28.66 -0.82
C GLN A 210 -21.27 -27.23 -0.96
N ASN A 211 -20.47 -26.30 -1.47
CA ASN A 211 -20.84 -24.88 -1.59
C ASN A 211 -21.39 -24.57 -2.98
N ILE A 212 -22.61 -25.02 -3.25
CA ILE A 212 -23.29 -24.81 -4.53
C ILE A 212 -24.56 -23.98 -4.32
N THR A 213 -24.67 -22.88 -5.06
CA THR A 213 -25.89 -22.07 -5.14
C THR A 213 -26.53 -22.25 -6.51
N VAL A 214 -27.84 -22.45 -6.57
CA VAL A 214 -28.56 -22.81 -7.79
C VAL A 214 -29.62 -21.76 -8.10
N TYR A 215 -29.61 -21.27 -9.34
CA TYR A 215 -30.65 -20.40 -9.92
C TYR A 215 -31.20 -21.05 -11.19
N GLY A 216 -32.43 -20.74 -11.58
CA GLY A 216 -33.05 -21.44 -12.72
C GLY A 216 -34.56 -21.34 -12.75
N SER A 217 -35.18 -22.25 -13.49
CA SER A 217 -36.64 -22.28 -13.66
C SER A 217 -37.35 -22.58 -12.34
N GLU A 218 -38.38 -21.79 -12.02
CA GLU A 218 -39.11 -21.87 -10.75
C GLU A 218 -39.78 -23.24 -10.55
N THR A 219 -40.09 -23.91 -11.65
CA THR A 219 -40.62 -25.28 -11.70
C THR A 219 -39.59 -26.36 -11.35
N CYS A 220 -38.30 -26.09 -11.50
CA CYS A 220 -37.23 -27.06 -11.29
C CYS A 220 -36.54 -26.94 -9.93
N ILE A 221 -36.53 -25.74 -9.33
CA ILE A 221 -35.78 -25.46 -8.11
C ILE A 221 -36.72 -25.37 -6.92
N ASP A 222 -36.60 -26.34 -6.02
CA ASP A 222 -37.17 -26.29 -4.68
C ASP A 222 -36.27 -25.43 -3.77
N ARG A 223 -36.80 -24.73 -2.76
CA ARG A 223 -36.05 -23.77 -1.92
C ARG A 223 -34.98 -24.42 -1.00
N SER A 224 -34.61 -25.67 -1.25
CA SER A 224 -33.61 -26.44 -0.50
C SER A 224 -32.26 -26.48 -1.23
N ASN A 225 -31.16 -26.47 -0.47
CA ASN A 225 -29.80 -26.59 -1.01
C ASN A 225 -29.64 -27.93 -1.75
N MET A 226 -29.61 -27.90 -3.09
CA MET A 226 -29.40 -29.10 -3.91
C MET A 226 -27.91 -29.32 -4.20
N SER A 227 -27.45 -30.56 -4.03
CA SER A 227 -26.11 -30.96 -4.49
C SER A 227 -26.05 -31.07 -6.01
N LEU A 228 -24.86 -30.95 -6.60
CA LEU A 228 -24.66 -31.13 -8.05
C LEU A 228 -25.14 -32.50 -8.54
N LEU A 229 -24.93 -33.55 -7.74
CA LEU A 229 -25.38 -34.90 -8.07
C LEU A 229 -26.91 -34.98 -8.15
N THR A 230 -27.61 -34.41 -7.16
CA THR A 230 -29.08 -34.35 -7.14
C THR A 230 -29.64 -33.62 -8.35
N ILE A 231 -28.99 -32.55 -8.79
CA ILE A 231 -29.38 -31.80 -10.00
C ILE A 231 -29.23 -32.69 -11.22
N LEU A 232 -28.07 -33.33 -11.39
CA LEU A 232 -27.79 -34.17 -12.56
C LEU A 232 -28.74 -35.37 -12.66
N ASP A 233 -29.11 -35.97 -11.53
CA ASP A 233 -30.10 -37.05 -11.47
C ASP A 233 -31.51 -36.59 -11.88
N ARG A 234 -31.89 -35.35 -11.53
CA ARG A 234 -33.22 -34.80 -11.82
C ARG A 234 -33.39 -34.30 -13.25
N ILE A 235 -32.32 -33.94 -13.97
CA ILE A 235 -32.39 -33.40 -15.33
C ILE A 235 -33.23 -34.29 -16.25
N THR A 236 -33.02 -35.61 -16.24
CA THR A 236 -33.79 -36.52 -17.12
C THR A 236 -35.29 -36.48 -16.84
N ASN A 237 -35.69 -36.29 -15.58
CA ASN A 237 -37.10 -36.19 -15.19
C ASN A 237 -37.69 -34.85 -15.63
N TRP A 238 -36.96 -33.75 -15.40
CA TRP A 238 -37.38 -32.42 -15.86
C TRP A 238 -37.52 -32.33 -17.38
N GLN A 239 -36.67 -33.03 -18.15
CA GLN A 239 -36.76 -33.09 -19.61
C GLN A 239 -38.02 -33.80 -20.13
N LYS A 240 -38.55 -34.78 -19.37
CA LYS A 240 -39.69 -35.62 -19.75
C LYS A 240 -41.01 -35.00 -19.36
N ASP A 241 -41.08 -34.35 -18.20
CA ASP A 241 -42.31 -33.77 -17.68
C ASP A 241 -42.49 -32.32 -18.17
N SER A 242 -43.51 -32.12 -19.00
CA SER A 242 -43.83 -30.82 -19.60
C SER A 242 -44.22 -29.75 -18.60
N ASN A 243 -44.63 -30.10 -17.38
CA ASN A 243 -44.95 -29.13 -16.33
C ASN A 243 -43.71 -28.36 -15.87
N ASN A 244 -42.51 -28.90 -16.10
CA ASN A 244 -41.26 -28.23 -15.80
C ASN A 244 -40.85 -27.21 -16.87
N HIS A 245 -41.51 -27.21 -18.03
CA HIS A 245 -41.15 -26.36 -19.16
C HIS A 245 -41.87 -25.01 -19.12
N GLN A 246 -41.08 -23.94 -18.98
CA GLN A 246 -41.51 -22.55 -19.04
C GLN A 246 -40.93 -21.85 -20.29
N PRO A 247 -41.40 -20.64 -20.63
CA PRO A 247 -40.77 -19.85 -21.69
C PRO A 247 -39.32 -19.52 -21.36
N LEU A 248 -38.41 -19.73 -22.31
CA LEU A 248 -36.97 -19.41 -22.20
C LEU A 248 -36.58 -18.21 -23.06
N VAL A 249 -37.17 -18.09 -24.24
CA VAL A 249 -36.92 -16.99 -25.19
C VAL A 249 -38.24 -16.54 -25.81
N TYR A 250 -38.47 -15.23 -25.82
CA TYR A 250 -39.53 -14.58 -26.58
C TYR A 250 -38.96 -14.01 -27.87
N THR A 251 -39.61 -14.30 -28.99
CA THR A 251 -39.39 -13.62 -30.26
C THR A 251 -40.58 -12.70 -30.51
N MET A 252 -40.32 -11.42 -30.76
CA MET A 252 -41.35 -10.39 -30.82
C MET A 252 -41.26 -9.55 -32.09
N GLN A 253 -42.43 -9.16 -32.61
CA GLN A 253 -42.57 -8.29 -33.78
C GLN A 253 -43.21 -6.95 -33.38
N PRO A 254 -42.83 -5.82 -34.03
CA PRO A 254 -43.40 -4.52 -33.73
C PRO A 254 -44.89 -4.44 -34.08
N LEU A 255 -45.70 -3.83 -33.21
CA LEU A 255 -47.15 -3.67 -33.45
C LEU A 255 -47.44 -2.89 -34.73
N ARG A 256 -46.64 -1.85 -35.00
CA ARG A 256 -46.76 -1.03 -36.22
C ARG A 256 -46.59 -1.85 -37.50
N TRP A 257 -45.70 -2.84 -37.51
CA TRP A 257 -45.51 -3.77 -38.63
C TRP A 257 -46.66 -4.78 -38.72
N LEU A 258 -47.13 -5.31 -37.59
CA LEU A 258 -48.18 -6.32 -37.53
C LEU A 258 -49.55 -5.81 -38.02
N TYR A 259 -49.93 -4.58 -37.68
CA TYR A 259 -51.29 -4.04 -37.86
C TYR A 259 -51.42 -2.81 -38.79
N ASN A 260 -50.31 -2.32 -39.37
CA ASN A 260 -50.31 -1.14 -40.28
C ASN A 260 -50.93 0.13 -39.69
N GLY A 261 -50.73 0.37 -38.40
CA GLY A 261 -51.32 1.51 -37.72
C GLY A 261 -50.30 2.59 -37.41
N SER A 262 -50.45 3.80 -37.96
CA SER A 262 -49.67 4.97 -37.53
C SER A 262 -49.95 5.37 -36.07
N GLN A 263 -51.04 4.86 -35.50
CA GLN A 263 -51.37 4.99 -34.08
C GLN A 263 -50.42 4.21 -33.16
N PHE A 264 -49.71 3.21 -33.67
CA PHE A 264 -48.76 2.43 -32.86
C PHE A 264 -47.37 3.07 -32.85
N HIS A 265 -46.67 2.88 -31.73
CA HIS A 265 -45.33 3.42 -31.54
C HIS A 265 -44.36 3.00 -32.65
N VAL A 266 -43.39 3.88 -32.93
CA VAL A 266 -42.22 3.53 -33.76
C VAL A 266 -41.50 2.35 -33.10
N PRO A 267 -41.06 1.34 -33.85
CA PRO A 267 -40.31 0.22 -33.29
C PRO A 267 -39.08 0.70 -32.50
N CYS A 268 -38.86 0.16 -31.29
CA CYS A 268 -37.77 0.57 -30.42
C CYS A 268 -36.39 0.20 -30.98
N SER A 269 -35.46 1.14 -31.02
CA SER A 269 -34.05 0.82 -31.27
C SER A 269 -33.31 0.53 -29.98
N PHE A 270 -32.24 -0.25 -30.09
CA PHE A 270 -31.36 -0.56 -28.96
C PHE A 270 -29.97 0.00 -29.26
N PRO A 271 -29.33 0.68 -28.30
CA PRO A 271 -27.95 1.12 -28.43
C PRO A 271 -27.04 -0.04 -28.87
N ARG A 272 -26.06 0.25 -29.72
CA ARG A 272 -25.09 -0.75 -30.15
C ARG A 272 -24.20 -1.15 -28.97
N PRO A 273 -23.61 -2.35 -28.97
CA PRO A 273 -22.68 -2.80 -27.93
C PRO A 273 -21.52 -1.84 -27.67
N ASP A 274 -21.14 -1.04 -28.67
CA ASP A 274 -20.03 -0.08 -28.63
C ASP A 274 -20.47 1.35 -28.23
N ASP A 275 -21.75 1.56 -27.89
CA ASP A 275 -22.25 2.86 -27.43
C ASP A 275 -21.69 3.18 -26.03
N SER A 276 -20.63 4.00 -26.03
CA SER A 276 -19.85 4.37 -24.85
C SER A 276 -20.70 4.95 -23.72
N HIS A 277 -21.77 5.70 -24.06
CA HIS A 277 -22.63 6.36 -23.08
C HIS A 277 -23.40 5.34 -22.23
N THR A 278 -23.90 4.28 -22.88
CA THR A 278 -24.68 3.25 -22.18
C THR A 278 -23.80 2.30 -21.37
N ALA A 279 -22.58 2.03 -21.84
CA ALA A 279 -21.58 1.28 -21.09
C ALA A 279 -21.14 2.04 -19.82
N GLN A 280 -21.02 3.36 -19.90
CA GLN A 280 -20.65 4.22 -18.77
C GLN A 280 -21.67 4.17 -17.63
N ILE A 281 -22.97 4.05 -17.93
CA ILE A 281 -24.01 3.86 -16.91
C ILE A 281 -23.77 2.58 -16.11
N GLU A 282 -23.56 1.44 -16.78
CA GLU A 282 -23.35 0.15 -16.10
C GLU A 282 -22.17 0.25 -15.13
N ILE A 283 -21.07 0.88 -15.56
CA ILE A 283 -19.87 1.10 -14.75
C ILE A 283 -20.17 1.97 -13.53
N VAL A 284 -20.82 3.12 -13.72
CA VAL A 284 -21.10 4.08 -12.63
C VAL A 284 -22.08 3.48 -11.62
N ILE A 285 -23.18 2.89 -12.08
CA ILE A 285 -24.19 2.28 -11.22
C ILE A 285 -23.61 1.09 -10.46
N HIS A 286 -22.81 0.24 -11.12
CA HIS A 286 -22.12 -0.85 -10.44
C HIS A 286 -21.18 -0.36 -9.34
N ARG A 287 -20.36 0.65 -9.63
CA ARG A 287 -19.45 1.27 -8.65
C ARG A 287 -20.22 1.78 -7.43
N ILE A 288 -21.30 2.54 -7.64
CA ILE A 288 -22.10 3.11 -6.56
C ILE A 288 -22.71 1.98 -5.73
N ASN A 289 -23.37 0.99 -6.36
CA ASN A 289 -23.95 -0.16 -5.65
C ASN A 289 -22.94 -0.89 -4.76
N ARG A 290 -21.75 -1.17 -5.28
CA ARG A 290 -20.68 -1.84 -4.53
C ARG A 290 -20.29 -1.04 -3.29
N GLN A 291 -20.12 0.27 -3.43
CA GLN A 291 -19.74 1.13 -2.31
C GLN A 291 -20.87 1.33 -1.30
N MET A 292 -22.12 1.42 -1.76
CA MET A 292 -23.30 1.48 -0.89
C MET A 292 -23.50 0.18 -0.10
N LYS A 293 -23.20 -0.98 -0.69
CA LYS A 293 -23.19 -2.26 0.04
C LYS A 293 -22.17 -2.24 1.18
N ASN A 294 -20.95 -1.78 0.91
CA ASN A 294 -19.92 -1.65 1.95
C ASN A 294 -20.36 -0.68 3.06
N LEU A 295 -20.95 0.46 2.72
CA LEU A 295 -21.48 1.41 3.70
C LEU A 295 -22.55 0.76 4.58
N LYS A 296 -23.49 0.04 3.96
CA LYS A 296 -24.54 -0.69 4.66
C LYS A 296 -23.96 -1.67 5.68
N GLU A 297 -22.98 -2.48 5.31
CA GLU A 297 -22.30 -3.41 6.21
C GLU A 297 -21.63 -2.70 7.40
N ILE A 298 -21.01 -1.53 7.18
CA ILE A 298 -20.41 -0.74 8.28
C ILE A 298 -21.50 -0.19 9.22
N PHE A 299 -22.60 0.33 8.68
CA PHE A 299 -23.71 0.85 9.48
C PHE A 299 -24.45 -0.23 10.27
N GLU A 300 -24.55 -1.45 9.74
CA GLU A 300 -25.11 -2.60 10.46
C GLU A 300 -24.26 -3.01 11.68
N ASN A 301 -22.95 -2.75 11.61
CA ASN A 301 -22.00 -3.05 12.70
C ASN A 301 -21.75 -1.86 13.65
N LEU A 302 -22.32 -0.67 13.38
CA LEU A 302 -22.19 0.49 14.24
C LEU A 302 -23.11 0.37 15.48
N PRO A 303 -22.66 0.77 16.68
CA PRO A 303 -23.50 0.73 17.87
C PRO A 303 -24.73 1.64 17.74
N ILE A 304 -25.85 1.20 18.32
CA ILE A 304 -27.11 1.97 18.34
C ILE A 304 -26.97 3.25 19.16
N ASN A 305 -26.30 3.17 20.32
CA ASN A 305 -26.04 4.30 21.20
C ASN A 305 -24.53 4.42 21.44
N MET A 306 -23.97 5.61 21.25
CA MET A 306 -22.57 5.87 21.60
C MET A 306 -22.44 6.22 23.08
N SER A 307 -21.26 5.95 23.65
CA SER A 307 -20.92 6.31 25.04
C SER A 307 -20.66 7.81 25.25
N SER A 308 -20.48 8.56 24.16
CA SER A 308 -20.11 9.98 24.13
C SER A 308 -21.16 10.77 23.37
N THR A 309 -21.51 11.97 23.85
CA THR A 309 -22.47 12.86 23.18
C THR A 309 -21.94 13.38 21.85
N THR A 310 -20.64 13.69 21.77
CA THR A 310 -19.95 14.09 20.54
C THR A 310 -19.97 12.96 19.50
N LEU A 311 -19.61 11.74 19.90
CA LEU A 311 -19.65 10.58 18.99
C LEU A 311 -21.08 10.23 18.54
N ASP A 312 -22.07 10.42 19.41
CA ASP A 312 -23.49 10.23 19.08
C ASP A 312 -23.96 11.25 18.02
N GLN A 313 -23.53 12.51 18.14
CA GLN A 313 -23.79 13.55 17.14
C GLN A 313 -23.14 13.22 15.78
N TYR A 314 -21.90 12.71 15.78
CA TYR A 314 -21.24 12.24 14.56
C TYR A 314 -22.01 11.08 13.92
N SER A 315 -22.41 10.09 14.72
CA SER A 315 -23.21 8.95 14.24
C SER A 315 -24.51 9.43 13.58
N LYS A 316 -25.26 10.33 14.24
CA LYS A 316 -26.50 10.92 13.69
C LYS A 316 -26.24 11.69 12.39
N THR A 317 -25.17 12.48 12.32
CA THR A 317 -24.79 13.24 11.12
C THR A 317 -24.44 12.31 9.97
N PHE A 318 -23.70 11.23 10.25
CA PHE A 318 -23.35 10.22 9.25
C PHE A 318 -24.58 9.43 8.79
N GLN A 319 -25.50 9.07 9.68
CA GLN A 319 -26.78 8.45 9.30
C GLN A 319 -27.61 9.35 8.38
N GLN A 320 -27.68 10.65 8.66
CA GLN A 320 -28.36 11.62 7.80
C GLN A 320 -27.69 11.72 6.42
N LYS A 321 -26.36 11.80 6.36
CA LYS A 321 -25.61 11.83 5.09
C LYS A 321 -25.77 10.53 4.31
N HIS A 322 -25.76 9.38 4.97
CA HIS A 322 -26.01 8.07 4.34
C HIS A 322 -27.41 8.02 3.72
N ARG A 323 -28.43 8.47 4.46
CA ARG A 323 -29.80 8.55 3.94
C ARG A 323 -29.90 9.46 2.72
N PHE A 324 -29.28 10.65 2.79
CA PHE A 324 -29.23 11.57 1.66
C PHE A 324 -28.58 10.95 0.41
N MET A 325 -27.52 10.17 0.57
CA MET A 325 -26.90 9.46 -0.55
C MET A 325 -27.81 8.36 -1.13
N LEU A 326 -28.52 7.60 -0.28
CA LEU A 326 -29.49 6.61 -0.74
C LEU A 326 -30.62 7.28 -1.55
N ASP A 327 -31.20 8.35 -1.02
CA ASP A 327 -32.25 9.12 -1.70
C ASP A 327 -31.74 9.71 -3.03
N SER A 328 -30.49 10.20 -3.05
CA SER A 328 -29.84 10.71 -4.27
C SER A 328 -29.61 9.62 -5.31
N TYR A 329 -29.22 8.42 -4.87
CA TYR A 329 -28.99 7.26 -5.73
C TYR A 329 -30.29 6.75 -6.33
N ASP A 330 -31.34 6.62 -5.53
CA ASP A 330 -32.68 6.23 -5.99
C ASP A 330 -33.21 7.25 -7.03
N HIS A 331 -33.01 8.54 -6.78
CA HIS A 331 -33.38 9.60 -7.73
C HIS A 331 -32.58 9.53 -9.03
N LEU A 332 -31.26 9.30 -8.97
CA LEU A 332 -30.40 9.11 -10.15
C LEU A 332 -30.87 7.91 -10.98
N GLN A 333 -31.08 6.76 -10.34
CA GLN A 333 -31.50 5.54 -10.99
C GLN A 333 -32.86 5.71 -11.67
N GLY A 334 -33.79 6.43 -11.04
CA GLY A 334 -35.08 6.78 -11.61
C GLY A 334 -34.97 7.63 -12.88
N ARG A 335 -34.11 8.65 -12.89
CA ARG A 335 -33.88 9.48 -14.09
C ARG A 335 -33.23 8.71 -15.23
N LEU A 336 -32.21 7.90 -14.93
CA LEU A 336 -31.54 7.07 -15.94
C LEU A 336 -32.50 6.05 -16.55
N ARG A 337 -33.38 5.43 -15.74
CA ARG A 337 -34.44 4.53 -16.21
C ARG A 337 -35.36 5.21 -17.23
N LEU A 338 -35.86 6.41 -16.93
CA LEU A 338 -36.74 7.16 -17.82
C LEU A 338 -36.02 7.56 -19.12
N ALA A 339 -34.80 8.09 -18.99
CA ALA A 339 -33.99 8.49 -20.13
C ALA A 339 -33.68 7.32 -21.07
N LEU A 340 -33.30 6.15 -20.53
CA LEU A 340 -33.03 4.96 -21.35
C LEU A 340 -34.29 4.47 -22.09
N ALA A 341 -35.46 4.50 -21.44
CA ALA A 341 -36.72 4.14 -22.09
C ALA A 341 -37.05 5.10 -23.25
N ASP A 342 -36.84 6.41 -23.06
CA ASP A 342 -37.08 7.42 -24.09
C ASP A 342 -36.04 7.35 -25.24
N ILE A 343 -34.79 7.01 -24.95
CA ILE A 343 -33.76 6.73 -25.98
C ILE A 343 -34.21 5.57 -26.86
N ARG A 344 -34.65 4.45 -26.26
CA ARG A 344 -35.15 3.29 -27.00
C ARG A 344 -36.36 3.63 -27.87
N ARG A 345 -37.19 4.59 -27.44
CA ARG A 345 -38.37 5.11 -28.16
C ARG A 345 -38.05 6.20 -29.17
N HIS A 346 -36.78 6.55 -29.40
CA HIS A 346 -36.35 7.66 -30.26
C HIS A 346 -36.84 9.04 -29.83
N ARG A 347 -37.08 9.25 -28.55
CA ARG A 347 -37.51 10.54 -27.97
C ARG A 347 -36.35 11.34 -27.40
N LEU A 348 -35.22 10.68 -27.14
CA LEU A 348 -34.01 11.27 -26.55
C LEU A 348 -32.76 10.64 -27.20
N GLU A 349 -31.66 11.38 -27.23
CA GLU A 349 -30.36 10.89 -27.72
C GLU A 349 -29.52 10.31 -26.57
N SER A 350 -28.59 9.39 -26.87
CA SER A 350 -27.77 8.72 -25.85
C SER A 350 -26.85 9.66 -25.07
N LEU A 351 -26.43 10.78 -25.66
CA LEU A 351 -25.63 11.82 -24.99
C LEU A 351 -26.31 12.38 -23.73
N ALA A 352 -27.66 12.41 -23.69
CA ALA A 352 -28.40 12.92 -22.53
C ALA A 352 -28.17 12.10 -21.26
N LEU A 353 -27.64 10.88 -21.38
CA LEU A 353 -27.24 10.05 -20.24
C LEU A 353 -26.04 10.65 -19.52
N ASP A 354 -25.08 11.21 -20.27
CA ASP A 354 -23.89 11.84 -19.70
C ASP A 354 -24.27 13.11 -18.93
N ASP A 355 -25.22 13.89 -19.45
CA ASP A 355 -25.75 15.08 -18.78
C ASP A 355 -26.41 14.73 -17.43
N ILE A 356 -27.08 13.57 -17.34
CA ILE A 356 -27.66 13.09 -16.08
C ILE A 356 -26.56 12.66 -15.11
N LEU A 357 -25.54 11.95 -15.59
CA LEU A 357 -24.41 11.49 -14.78
C LEU A 357 -23.52 12.65 -14.29
N GLY A 358 -23.41 13.72 -15.06
CA GLY A 358 -22.64 14.93 -14.75
C GLY A 358 -23.39 15.98 -13.92
N ASP A 359 -24.65 15.73 -13.56
CA ASP A 359 -25.48 16.67 -12.81
C ASP A 359 -24.94 16.86 -11.37
N GLN A 360 -24.70 18.12 -10.98
CA GLN A 360 -24.10 18.48 -9.69
C GLN A 360 -24.91 17.95 -8.49
N ARG A 361 -26.21 17.70 -8.66
CA ARG A 361 -27.06 17.11 -7.60
C ARG A 361 -26.59 15.72 -7.14
N TYR A 362 -25.81 15.02 -7.96
CA TYR A 362 -25.28 13.69 -7.65
C TYR A 362 -23.79 13.70 -7.27
N GLU A 363 -23.22 14.87 -6.98
CA GLU A 363 -21.81 15.01 -6.56
C GLU A 363 -21.49 14.14 -5.34
N CYS A 364 -22.44 13.96 -4.42
CA CYS A 364 -22.31 13.07 -3.25
C CYS A 364 -22.11 11.58 -3.61
N LEU A 365 -22.43 11.18 -4.85
CA LEU A 365 -22.29 9.82 -5.37
C LEU A 365 -21.02 9.61 -6.21
N CYS A 366 -20.17 10.64 -6.32
CA CYS A 366 -18.88 10.48 -6.98
C CYS A 366 -17.94 9.58 -6.16
N ASP A 367 -17.00 8.93 -6.84
CA ASP A 367 -16.10 7.94 -6.22
C ASP A 367 -15.29 8.53 -5.06
N PHE A 368 -14.81 9.77 -5.22
CA PHE A 368 -14.04 10.46 -4.19
C PHE A 368 -14.86 10.73 -2.92
N GLU A 369 -16.07 11.28 -3.05
CA GLU A 369 -16.92 11.62 -1.90
C GLU A 369 -17.40 10.38 -1.16
N ILE A 370 -17.78 9.30 -1.87
CA ILE A 370 -18.17 8.05 -1.22
C ILE A 370 -16.97 7.42 -0.49
N LYS A 371 -15.78 7.37 -1.10
CA LYS A 371 -14.55 6.85 -0.44
C LYS A 371 -14.15 7.66 0.78
N LYS A 372 -14.23 8.99 0.69
CA LYS A 372 -13.98 9.91 1.81
C LYS A 372 -14.95 9.63 2.95
N PHE A 373 -16.24 9.49 2.65
CA PHE A 373 -17.25 9.20 3.65
C PHE A 373 -17.07 7.79 4.26
N LEU A 374 -16.80 6.77 3.45
CA LEU A 374 -16.45 5.41 3.90
C LEU A 374 -15.32 5.44 4.95
N ARG A 375 -14.25 6.21 4.68
CA ARG A 375 -13.14 6.36 5.63
C ARG A 375 -13.57 6.98 6.95
N GLN A 376 -14.44 8.00 6.92
CA GLN A 376 -14.96 8.66 8.12
C GLN A 376 -15.82 7.72 8.96
N VAL A 377 -16.74 6.98 8.33
CA VAL A 377 -17.61 6.03 9.03
C VAL A 377 -16.80 4.85 9.59
N GLN A 378 -15.81 4.35 8.85
CA GLN A 378 -14.91 3.30 9.33
C GLN A 378 -14.10 3.74 10.56
N GLN A 379 -13.64 5.00 10.59
CA GLN A 379 -12.96 5.55 11.76
C GLN A 379 -13.86 5.54 12.99
N LEU A 380 -15.13 5.91 12.83
CA LEU A 380 -16.12 5.87 13.90
C LEU A 380 -16.39 4.44 14.40
N LEU A 381 -16.51 3.46 13.50
CA LEU A 381 -16.66 2.05 13.85
C LEU A 381 -15.44 1.52 14.62
N ASN A 382 -14.23 1.84 14.16
CA ASN A 382 -13.00 1.46 14.85
C ASN A 382 -12.93 2.10 16.25
N LYS A 383 -13.43 3.33 16.38
CA LYS A 383 -13.51 4.03 17.67
C LYS A 383 -14.48 3.34 18.62
N SER A 384 -15.66 2.92 18.14
CA SER A 384 -16.61 2.21 19.00
C SER A 384 -16.08 0.87 19.48
N ILE A 385 -15.45 0.09 18.60
CA ILE A 385 -14.80 -1.18 18.97
C ILE A 385 -13.71 -0.93 20.02
N PHE A 386 -12.95 0.15 19.85
CA PHE A 386 -11.92 0.54 20.81
C PHE A 386 -12.49 0.89 22.19
N ILE A 387 -13.56 1.68 22.24
CA ILE A 387 -14.24 2.05 23.49
C ILE A 387 -14.80 0.81 24.19
N GLU A 388 -15.36 -0.14 23.42
CA GLU A 388 -15.84 -1.41 23.96
C GLU A 388 -14.69 -2.22 24.59
N LYS A 389 -13.52 -2.24 23.95
CA LYS A 389 -12.31 -2.84 24.53
C LYS A 389 -11.92 -2.17 25.86
N LEU A 390 -11.88 -0.83 25.92
CA LEU A 390 -11.59 -0.11 27.17
C LEU A 390 -12.57 -0.49 28.28
N LYS A 391 -13.86 -0.53 27.95
CA LYS A 391 -14.91 -0.90 28.89
C LYS A 391 -14.76 -2.33 29.41
N ASN A 392 -14.45 -3.29 28.54
CA ASN A 392 -14.21 -4.69 28.91
C ASN A 392 -13.01 -4.82 29.86
N ASP A 393 -12.02 -3.96 29.69
CA ASP A 393 -10.86 -3.88 30.57
C ASP A 393 -11.09 -2.92 31.75
N GLU A 394 -12.33 -2.55 32.07
CA GLU A 394 -12.73 -1.65 33.19
C GLU A 394 -12.03 -0.27 33.17
N ILE A 395 -11.75 0.26 31.99
CA ILE A 395 -11.25 1.63 31.79
C ILE A 395 -12.42 2.50 31.31
N GLU A 396 -12.70 3.58 32.03
CA GLU A 396 -13.74 4.54 31.65
C GLU A 396 -13.27 5.37 30.46
N TYR A 397 -14.15 5.63 29.48
CA TYR A 397 -13.85 6.47 28.33
C TYR A 397 -14.62 7.78 28.43
N LEU A 398 -13.92 8.90 28.23
CA LEU A 398 -14.51 10.24 28.11
C LEU A 398 -13.96 10.95 26.86
N ASN A 399 -14.85 11.53 26.06
CA ASN A 399 -14.43 12.47 25.02
C ASN A 399 -14.20 13.84 25.67
N ALA A 400 -13.06 14.46 25.38
CA ALA A 400 -12.66 15.71 26.01
C ALA A 400 -13.67 16.86 25.76
N LEU A 401 -14.35 16.87 24.62
CA LEU A 401 -15.37 17.87 24.30
C LEU A 401 -16.68 17.69 25.09
N ASP A 402 -17.01 16.47 25.48
CA ASP A 402 -18.24 16.20 26.26
C ASP A 402 -18.15 16.78 27.68
N ILE A 403 -16.93 17.03 28.18
CA ILE A 403 -16.66 17.59 29.50
C ILE A 403 -17.09 19.07 29.56
N HIS A 404 -17.03 19.79 28.43
CA HIS A 404 -17.30 21.22 28.33
C HIS A 404 -18.65 21.49 27.65
N SER A 405 -19.75 21.12 28.29
CA SER A 405 -21.10 21.17 27.68
C SER A 405 -21.81 22.53 27.68
N ASN A 406 -21.18 23.64 28.14
CA ASN A 406 -21.81 24.97 28.13
C ASN A 406 -20.87 26.12 27.66
N GLN A 407 -21.24 26.74 26.52
CA GLN A 407 -20.87 28.07 25.98
C GLN A 407 -19.52 28.28 25.25
N GLU A 408 -19.65 28.49 23.93
CA GLU A 408 -18.97 29.44 22.99
C GLU A 408 -17.47 29.79 23.06
N VAL A 409 -16.65 29.17 23.90
CA VAL A 409 -15.19 29.41 23.93
C VAL A 409 -14.45 28.20 23.38
N SER A 410 -13.40 28.41 22.57
CA SER A 410 -12.50 27.34 22.13
C SER A 410 -11.92 26.64 23.36
N SER A 411 -12.32 25.40 23.61
CA SER A 411 -11.85 24.61 24.74
C SER A 411 -10.37 24.27 24.55
N THR A 412 -9.50 24.96 25.26
CA THR A 412 -8.06 24.65 25.29
C THR A 412 -7.82 23.41 26.14
N ILE A 413 -6.67 22.76 25.98
CA ILE A 413 -6.29 21.60 26.82
C ILE A 413 -6.30 22.01 28.30
N VAL A 414 -5.85 23.23 28.60
CA VAL A 414 -5.80 23.79 29.96
C VAL A 414 -7.19 23.90 30.58
N ASP A 415 -8.19 24.36 29.83
CA ASP A 415 -9.55 24.53 30.36
C ASP A 415 -10.17 23.18 30.74
N ILE A 416 -10.01 22.17 29.87
CA ILE A 416 -10.52 20.81 30.08
C ILE A 416 -9.82 20.16 31.28
N ASP A 417 -8.50 20.33 31.36
CA ASP A 417 -7.65 19.82 32.43
C ASP A 417 -8.04 20.41 33.81
N VAL A 418 -8.32 21.71 33.89
CA VAL A 418 -8.80 22.36 35.12
C VAL A 418 -10.17 21.81 35.56
N ILE A 419 -11.08 21.55 34.62
CA ILE A 419 -12.39 20.98 34.93
C ILE A 419 -12.21 19.55 35.47
N LEU A 420 -11.41 18.73 34.81
CA LEU A 420 -11.12 17.36 35.22
C LEU A 420 -10.47 17.31 36.60
N GLU A 421 -9.45 18.13 36.87
CA GLU A 421 -8.83 18.20 38.20
C GLU A 421 -9.85 18.56 39.28
N ARG A 422 -10.78 19.48 39.02
CA ARG A 422 -11.86 19.82 39.96
C ARG A 422 -12.86 18.70 40.15
N THR A 423 -13.26 18.02 39.08
CA THR A 423 -14.24 16.92 39.15
C THR A 423 -13.67 15.73 39.92
N TYR A 424 -12.44 15.34 39.63
CA TYR A 424 -11.81 14.15 40.22
C TYR A 424 -11.15 14.40 41.57
N SER A 425 -10.79 15.65 41.92
CA SER A 425 -10.32 15.98 43.29
C SER A 425 -11.40 15.83 44.38
N LEU A 426 -12.67 15.74 43.99
CA LEU A 426 -13.78 15.49 44.90
C LEU A 426 -14.12 13.99 45.03
N GLU A 427 -13.53 13.12 44.20
CA GLU A 427 -13.72 11.67 44.31
C GLU A 427 -12.92 11.11 45.48
N LYS A 428 -13.50 10.13 46.19
CA LYS A 428 -12.84 9.44 47.32
C LYS A 428 -11.95 8.26 46.89
N GLU A 429 -12.03 7.87 45.62
CA GLU A 429 -11.28 6.75 45.05
C GLU A 429 -9.99 7.23 44.38
N ASN A 430 -8.95 6.40 44.37
CA ASN A 430 -7.74 6.70 43.63
C ASN A 430 -8.04 6.65 42.13
N PHE A 431 -7.60 7.67 41.39
CA PHE A 431 -7.80 7.73 39.94
C PHE A 431 -6.51 7.97 39.17
N ILE A 432 -6.53 7.55 37.90
CA ILE A 432 -5.55 7.89 36.89
C ILE A 432 -6.30 8.45 35.68
N LEU A 433 -6.07 9.72 35.36
CA LEU A 433 -6.55 10.31 34.12
C LEU A 433 -5.46 10.13 33.05
N TRP A 434 -5.81 9.49 31.95
CA TRP A 434 -4.90 9.20 30.84
C TRP A 434 -5.32 9.96 29.59
N TYR A 435 -4.59 11.02 29.27
CA TYR A 435 -4.91 11.88 28.13
C TYR A 435 -4.24 11.31 26.88
N SER A 436 -5.01 11.17 25.80
CA SER A 436 -4.55 10.61 24.54
C SER A 436 -5.38 11.14 23.38
N SER A 437 -4.91 10.93 22.14
CA SER A 437 -5.69 11.16 20.91
C SER A 437 -5.48 10.01 19.92
N ASP A 438 -6.39 9.86 18.95
CA ASP A 438 -6.27 8.85 17.89
C ASP A 438 -5.05 9.08 16.99
N ARG A 439 -4.55 10.32 16.94
CA ARG A 439 -3.28 10.66 16.29
C ARG A 439 -2.11 10.08 17.08
N LEU A 440 -2.00 10.41 18.37
CA LEU A 440 -0.91 9.92 19.24
C LEU A 440 -0.88 8.40 19.30
N LYS A 441 -2.05 7.77 19.41
CA LYS A 441 -2.17 6.31 19.35
C LYS A 441 -1.60 5.74 18.05
N ARG A 442 -1.94 6.32 16.89
CA ARG A 442 -1.42 5.86 15.59
C ARG A 442 0.08 6.13 15.41
N GLU A 443 0.56 7.29 15.82
CA GLU A 443 1.97 7.68 15.67
C GLU A 443 2.88 6.94 16.64
N GLU A 444 2.37 6.58 17.83
CA GLU A 444 3.13 5.96 18.91
C GLU A 444 2.46 4.66 19.43
N GLU A 445 1.96 3.81 18.54
CA GLU A 445 1.18 2.60 18.87
C GLU A 445 1.88 1.68 19.88
N ASN A 446 3.20 1.45 19.73
CA ASN A 446 3.97 0.63 20.68
C ASN A 446 4.00 1.23 22.09
N ARG A 447 4.14 2.56 22.19
CA ARG A 447 4.13 3.27 23.47
C ARG A 447 2.74 3.24 24.09
N TYR A 448 1.70 3.42 23.27
CA TYR A 448 0.31 3.25 23.68
C TYR A 448 0.07 1.85 24.28
N GLN A 449 0.50 0.78 23.59
CA GLN A 449 0.34 -0.60 24.09
C GLN A 449 1.13 -0.85 25.38
N HIS A 450 2.33 -0.29 25.51
CA HIS A 450 3.11 -0.39 26.74
C HIS A 450 2.40 0.32 27.90
N ILE A 451 1.99 1.58 27.72
CA ILE A 451 1.20 2.34 28.70
C ILE A 451 -0.04 1.56 29.11
N TYR A 452 -0.76 1.01 28.13
CA TYR A 452 -1.96 0.20 28.36
C TYR A 452 -1.69 -0.99 29.29
N GLN A 453 -0.60 -1.72 29.02
CA GLN A 453 -0.20 -2.88 29.83
C GLN A 453 0.22 -2.46 31.24
N GLU A 454 1.00 -1.39 31.37
CA GLU A 454 1.44 -0.87 32.68
C GLU A 454 0.25 -0.42 33.53
N LEU A 455 -0.67 0.38 32.98
CA LEU A 455 -1.85 0.83 33.71
C LEU A 455 -2.75 -0.33 34.15
N THR A 456 -2.91 -1.33 33.28
CA THR A 456 -3.70 -2.54 33.60
C THR A 456 -3.03 -3.38 34.68
N ARG A 457 -1.68 -3.48 34.69
CA ARG A 457 -0.91 -4.14 35.76
C ARG A 457 -0.97 -3.37 37.07
N GLU A 458 -0.79 -2.05 37.04
CA GLU A 458 -0.81 -1.17 38.21
C GLU A 458 -2.14 -1.32 38.96
N ARG A 459 -3.26 -1.43 38.22
CA ARG A 459 -4.58 -1.71 38.81
C ARG A 459 -4.69 -3.09 39.45
N GLN A 460 -4.01 -4.11 38.92
CA GLN A 460 -4.07 -5.49 39.45
C GLN A 460 -3.23 -5.67 40.72
N HIS A 461 -2.17 -4.88 40.90
CA HIS A 461 -1.17 -5.09 41.97
C HIS A 461 -1.42 -4.30 43.26
N LEU A 462 -2.28 -3.28 43.26
CA LEU A 462 -2.51 -2.43 44.43
C LEU A 462 -3.69 -2.92 45.29
N GLU A 463 -3.51 -2.94 46.61
CA GLU A 463 -4.56 -3.33 47.59
C GLU A 463 -5.77 -2.37 47.61
N GLN A 464 -5.65 -1.20 46.97
CA GLN A 464 -6.68 -0.17 46.85
C GLN A 464 -7.21 -0.12 45.41
N ARG A 465 -8.54 0.02 45.26
CA ARG A 465 -9.21 0.09 43.94
C ARG A 465 -8.85 1.39 43.22
N ILE A 466 -8.19 1.29 42.07
CA ILE A 466 -7.86 2.44 41.20
C ILE A 466 -8.81 2.50 40.01
N LYS A 467 -9.38 3.68 39.79
CA LYS A 467 -10.21 4.01 38.63
C LYS A 467 -9.33 4.62 37.52
N ILE A 468 -9.36 4.04 36.32
CA ILE A 468 -8.62 4.56 35.16
C ILE A 468 -9.61 5.20 34.20
N VAL A 469 -9.33 6.43 33.80
CA VAL A 469 -10.18 7.21 32.89
C VAL A 469 -9.35 7.61 31.67
N TYR A 470 -9.69 7.05 30.51
CA TYR A 470 -9.15 7.42 29.21
C TYR A 470 -9.85 8.67 28.69
N ILE A 471 -9.07 9.73 28.49
CA ILE A 471 -9.57 11.03 28.05
C ILE A 471 -9.09 11.31 26.65
N ASP A 472 -10.05 11.46 25.75
CA ASP A 472 -9.83 11.51 24.32
C ASP A 472 -9.86 12.94 23.77
N PHE A 473 -8.68 13.44 23.41
CA PHE A 473 -8.45 14.77 22.85
C PHE A 473 -8.48 14.79 21.31
N THR A 474 -9.01 13.74 20.66
CA THR A 474 -9.02 13.65 19.18
C THR A 474 -9.71 14.82 18.49
N ASP A 475 -10.81 15.33 19.07
CA ASP A 475 -11.63 16.39 18.49
C ASP A 475 -11.30 17.81 19.03
N VAL A 476 -10.32 17.93 19.93
CA VAL A 476 -9.92 19.22 20.52
C VAL A 476 -9.07 20.00 19.52
N THR A 477 -9.33 21.31 19.42
CA THR A 477 -8.64 22.20 18.45
C THR A 477 -7.14 22.34 18.72
N GLU A 478 -6.76 22.41 20.00
CA GLU A 478 -5.37 22.42 20.43
C GLU A 478 -4.79 21.00 20.40
N ARG A 479 -3.62 20.87 19.75
CA ARG A 479 -2.98 19.57 19.52
C ARG A 479 -2.34 19.05 20.80
N LEU A 480 -2.80 17.90 21.28
CA LEU A 480 -2.12 17.16 22.33
C LEU A 480 -0.81 16.58 21.77
N GLU A 481 0.34 17.04 22.28
CA GLU A 481 1.66 16.66 21.77
C GLU A 481 2.25 15.40 22.39
N ASP A 482 1.76 14.99 23.57
CA ASP A 482 2.22 13.78 24.27
C ASP A 482 1.10 13.15 25.12
N PHE A 483 1.27 11.90 25.53
CA PHE A 483 0.41 11.27 26.54
C PHE A 483 0.64 11.93 27.90
N ILE A 484 -0.44 12.39 28.55
CA ILE A 484 -0.39 13.03 29.86
C ILE A 484 -1.10 12.14 30.89
N PHE A 485 -0.52 12.05 32.07
CA PHE A 485 -1.06 11.28 33.19
C PHE A 485 -1.24 12.19 34.39
N VAL A 486 -2.44 12.15 34.98
CA VAL A 486 -2.76 12.82 36.24
C VAL A 486 -3.11 11.75 37.26
N LYS A 487 -2.27 11.58 38.28
CA LYS A 487 -2.49 10.60 39.36
C LYS A 487 -2.99 11.30 40.63
N SER A 488 -3.92 10.65 41.34
CA SER A 488 -4.38 11.08 42.68
C SER A 488 -3.19 11.20 43.65
N PRO A 489 -3.18 12.21 44.56
CA PRO A 489 -2.06 12.40 45.48
C PRO A 489 -1.93 11.26 46.50
N LEU A 490 -0.70 10.74 46.65
CA LEU A 490 -0.33 9.83 47.74
C LEU A 490 -0.44 10.57 49.08
N VAL A 491 -1.17 9.99 50.03
CA VAL A 491 -1.26 10.51 51.39
C VAL A 491 0.00 10.10 52.16
N GLU A 492 0.91 11.04 52.40
CA GLU A 492 2.02 10.83 53.34
C GLU A 492 1.53 11.09 54.77
N VAL A 493 1.49 10.04 55.59
CA VAL A 493 1.22 10.13 57.02
C VAL A 493 2.56 10.24 57.75
N TYR A 494 2.83 11.40 58.34
CA TYR A 494 3.97 11.56 59.23
C TYR A 494 3.52 11.25 60.65
N THR A 495 4.01 10.15 61.20
CA THR A 495 3.89 9.86 62.63
C THR A 495 4.83 10.78 63.39
N ASN A 496 4.30 11.59 64.28
CA ASN A 496 5.09 12.46 65.13
C ASN A 496 5.75 11.62 66.24
N ASP A 497 7.07 11.41 66.18
CA ASP A 497 7.81 10.58 67.16
C ASP A 497 7.67 11.05 68.62
N ARG A 498 7.17 12.27 68.85
CA ARG A 498 6.98 12.85 70.19
C ARG A 498 5.53 12.83 70.69
N ASP A 499 4.56 12.53 69.83
CA ASP A 499 3.14 12.42 70.19
C ASP A 499 2.39 11.57 69.15
N PRO A 500 2.15 10.27 69.41
CA PRO A 500 1.47 9.36 68.50
C PRO A 500 0.00 9.70 68.22
N THR A 501 -0.56 10.72 68.87
CA THR A 501 -1.96 11.14 68.68
C THR A 501 -2.12 12.31 67.71
N LYS A 502 -1.02 12.81 67.15
CA LYS A 502 -1.01 13.88 66.13
C LYS A 502 -0.32 13.42 64.86
N ASP A 503 -0.97 12.51 64.15
CA ASP A 503 -0.62 12.23 62.76
C ASP A 503 -0.92 13.47 61.92
N THR A 504 0.09 13.96 61.20
CA THR A 504 -0.07 15.10 60.30
C THR A 504 -0.24 14.54 58.90
N VAL A 505 -1.46 14.60 58.38
CA VAL A 505 -1.81 14.18 57.02
C VAL A 505 -1.52 15.32 56.06
N ARG A 506 -0.52 15.16 55.18
CA ARG A 506 -0.24 16.14 54.13
C ARG A 506 -0.80 15.64 52.80
N ILE A 507 -1.87 16.28 52.32
CA ILE A 507 -2.44 16.02 50.99
C ILE A 507 -1.54 16.73 49.98
N LEU A 508 -0.84 15.97 49.14
CA LEU A 508 -0.05 16.50 48.03
C LEU A 508 -0.99 16.95 46.89
N SER A 509 -0.50 17.80 45.98
CA SER A 509 -1.20 18.07 44.71
C SER A 509 -1.02 16.88 43.75
N PRO A 510 -1.96 16.61 42.83
CA PRO A 510 -1.81 15.57 41.81
C PRO A 510 -0.47 15.70 41.07
N SER A 511 0.26 14.60 40.87
CA SER A 511 1.46 14.63 40.03
C SER A 511 1.05 14.53 38.55
N LYS A 512 1.48 15.51 37.76
CA LYS A 512 1.44 15.42 36.29
C LYS A 512 2.73 14.79 35.82
N GLU A 513 2.61 13.64 35.18
CA GLU A 513 3.72 12.88 34.65
C GLU A 513 3.55 12.68 33.15
N THR A 514 4.66 12.70 32.42
CA THR A 514 4.75 12.25 31.03
C THR A 514 5.51 10.93 31.04
N PHE A 515 4.93 9.86 30.48
CA PHE A 515 5.69 8.61 30.32
C PHE A 515 6.95 8.88 29.48
N PRO A 516 8.12 8.31 29.80
CA PRO A 516 9.29 8.47 28.95
C PRO A 516 9.02 7.92 27.54
N LYS A 517 9.48 8.61 26.49
CA LYS A 517 9.45 8.10 25.12
C LYS A 517 10.32 6.84 25.04
N LEU A 518 9.68 5.68 25.01
CA LEU A 518 10.35 4.41 24.74
C LEU A 518 10.78 4.40 23.27
N LYS A 519 12.07 4.60 23.01
CA LYS A 519 12.63 4.25 21.70
C LYS A 519 12.51 2.74 21.53
N PRO A 520 12.01 2.22 20.39
CA PRO A 520 12.07 0.79 20.13
C PRO A 520 13.53 0.33 20.25
N ILE A 521 13.74 -0.83 20.88
CA ILE A 521 15.06 -1.44 20.94
C ILE A 521 15.34 -1.94 19.52
N GLU A 522 16.18 -1.23 18.79
CA GLU A 522 16.60 -1.64 17.46
C GLU A 522 17.81 -2.56 17.60
N MET A 523 17.75 -3.74 16.99
CA MET A 523 18.89 -4.63 16.84
C MET A 523 19.31 -4.66 15.37
N ASN A 524 20.47 -4.11 15.06
CA ASN A 524 21.00 -4.03 13.70
C ASN A 524 22.08 -5.10 13.49
N VAL A 525 21.81 -6.05 12.60
CA VAL A 525 22.69 -7.18 12.28
C VAL A 525 23.18 -7.05 10.84
N LEU A 526 24.50 -7.02 10.66
CA LEU A 526 25.14 -6.93 9.35
C LEU A 526 25.46 -8.32 8.81
N LEU A 527 25.03 -8.64 7.58
CA LEU A 527 25.32 -9.91 6.91
C LEU A 527 26.41 -9.73 5.84
N LEU A 528 27.50 -10.47 5.97
CA LEU A 528 28.66 -10.42 5.06
C LEU A 528 28.98 -11.83 4.53
N GLY A 529 29.38 -11.94 3.27
CA GLY A 529 29.71 -13.22 2.66
C GLY A 529 29.83 -13.14 1.15
N GLU A 530 30.53 -14.09 0.52
CA GLU A 530 30.65 -14.18 -0.95
C GLU A 530 29.29 -14.36 -1.65
N THR A 531 29.25 -14.24 -2.97
CA THR A 531 28.06 -14.67 -3.73
C THR A 531 27.87 -16.17 -3.51
N SER A 532 26.62 -16.66 -3.45
CA SER A 532 26.28 -18.09 -3.25
C SER A 532 26.52 -18.69 -1.85
N VAL A 533 26.86 -17.91 -0.82
CA VAL A 533 26.91 -18.38 0.58
C VAL A 533 25.55 -18.34 1.29
N GLU A 534 24.48 -18.06 0.55
CA GLU A 534 23.07 -18.18 0.98
C GLU A 534 22.59 -17.19 2.06
N LYS A 535 23.18 -15.98 2.13
CA LYS A 535 22.73 -14.89 3.03
C LYS A 535 21.24 -14.57 2.89
N SER A 536 20.80 -14.32 1.65
CA SER A 536 19.39 -14.00 1.36
C SER A 536 18.48 -15.23 1.53
N THR A 537 19.00 -16.44 1.29
CA THR A 537 18.30 -17.70 1.60
C THR A 537 18.04 -17.83 3.10
N PHE A 538 19.02 -17.47 3.95
CA PHE A 538 18.84 -17.44 5.41
C PHE A 538 17.76 -16.43 5.84
N ILE A 539 17.69 -15.26 5.20
CA ILE A 539 16.61 -14.29 5.45
C ILE A 539 15.25 -14.82 4.97
N ASN A 540 15.19 -15.42 3.79
CA ASN A 540 13.95 -16.02 3.26
C ASN A 540 13.48 -17.20 4.11
N TYR A 541 14.43 -17.94 4.69
CA TYR A 541 14.16 -18.97 5.68
C TYR A 541 13.49 -18.38 6.93
N LEU A 542 14.00 -17.26 7.46
CA LEU A 542 13.34 -16.54 8.57
C LEU A 542 11.91 -16.08 8.21
N LYS A 543 11.62 -15.81 6.93
CA LYS A 543 10.30 -15.41 6.40
C LYS A 543 9.34 -16.55 6.05
N PHE A 544 9.82 -17.79 5.90
CA PHE A 544 9.05 -18.93 5.38
C PHE A 544 8.54 -18.75 3.93
N GLU A 545 9.31 -18.09 3.06
CA GLU A 545 9.01 -17.95 1.62
C GLU A 545 9.83 -18.93 0.78
N SER A 546 9.19 -19.62 -0.18
CA SER A 546 9.80 -20.68 -1.01
C SER A 546 10.56 -20.19 -2.26
N PHE A 547 10.96 -18.92 -2.31
CA PHE A 547 11.59 -18.35 -3.50
C PHE A 547 13.12 -18.42 -3.45
N TYR A 548 13.67 -19.30 -4.30
CA TYR A 548 15.10 -19.35 -4.65
C TYR A 548 15.36 -18.44 -5.84
N GLN A 549 15.58 -17.15 -5.60
CA GLN A 549 16.39 -16.28 -6.47
C GLN A 549 16.38 -14.85 -5.92
N SER A 550 17.46 -14.46 -5.27
CA SER A 550 17.80 -13.03 -5.15
C SER A 550 19.29 -12.86 -5.45
N VAL A 551 19.58 -12.25 -6.60
CA VAL A 551 20.87 -11.60 -6.81
C VAL A 551 20.72 -10.21 -6.20
N THR A 552 21.09 -10.07 -4.92
CA THR A 552 21.09 -8.78 -4.22
C THR A 552 22.10 -7.88 -4.94
N GLN A 553 21.65 -6.83 -5.63
CA GLN A 553 22.50 -5.88 -6.37
C GLN A 553 22.86 -4.62 -5.55
N GLN A 554 22.12 -4.33 -4.48
CA GLN A 554 22.30 -3.19 -3.58
C GLN A 554 22.03 -3.63 -2.13
N CYS A 555 22.58 -2.92 -1.13
CA CYS A 555 22.29 -3.21 0.27
C CYS A 555 20.79 -3.13 0.55
N GLN A 556 20.25 -4.12 1.26
CA GLN A 556 18.82 -4.20 1.58
C GLN A 556 18.63 -4.46 3.08
N SER A 557 17.63 -3.82 3.68
CA SER A 557 17.29 -4.06 5.08
C SER A 557 15.98 -4.82 5.21
N TYR A 558 16.02 -5.92 5.96
CA TYR A 558 14.85 -6.71 6.33
C TYR A 558 14.53 -6.48 7.79
N VAL A 559 13.35 -5.90 8.05
CA VAL A 559 12.95 -5.45 9.39
C VAL A 559 11.84 -6.35 9.91
N PHE A 560 12.14 -7.09 10.96
CA PHE A 560 11.20 -7.93 11.70
C PHE A 560 10.69 -7.13 12.90
N ASP A 561 9.39 -6.79 12.88
CA ASP A 561 8.74 -6.10 14.00
C ASP A 561 8.29 -7.15 15.03
N LEU A 562 9.10 -7.36 16.06
CA LEU A 562 8.89 -8.39 17.09
C LEU A 562 8.03 -7.83 18.24
N ASN A 563 7.66 -8.70 19.20
CA ASN A 563 6.87 -8.28 20.37
C ASN A 563 7.63 -7.29 21.27
N HIS A 564 6.90 -6.53 22.08
CA HIS A 564 7.42 -5.61 23.10
C HIS A 564 8.29 -4.44 22.58
N GLY A 565 8.15 -4.07 21.31
CA GLY A 565 8.88 -2.93 20.73
C GLY A 565 10.33 -3.24 20.35
N LEU A 566 10.69 -4.52 20.25
CA LEU A 566 11.96 -4.98 19.70
C LEU A 566 11.87 -5.02 18.17
N ARG A 567 12.80 -4.34 17.48
CA ARG A 567 12.92 -4.38 16.02
C ARG A 567 14.23 -5.02 15.62
N LEU A 568 14.17 -6.20 15.04
CA LEU A 568 15.35 -6.89 14.51
C LEU A 568 15.52 -6.56 13.03
N ARG A 569 16.67 -5.99 12.68
CA ARG A 569 17.02 -5.61 11.32
C ARG A 569 18.21 -6.40 10.83
N PHE A 570 18.01 -7.16 9.76
CA PHE A 570 19.11 -7.76 9.00
C PHE A 570 19.47 -6.87 7.81
N ILE A 571 20.75 -6.51 7.70
CA ILE A 571 21.31 -5.73 6.60
C ILE A 571 22.01 -6.70 5.66
N ASP A 572 21.37 -7.05 4.55
CA ASP A 572 21.93 -7.90 3.50
C ASP A 572 22.76 -7.06 2.53
N ILE A 573 24.00 -7.47 2.32
CA ILE A 573 24.95 -6.82 1.42
C ILE A 573 25.10 -7.68 0.16
N PRO A 574 25.15 -7.09 -1.05
CA PRO A 574 25.40 -7.81 -2.30
C PRO A 574 26.58 -8.78 -2.22
N GLY A 575 26.45 -9.92 -2.90
CA GLY A 575 27.52 -10.92 -3.00
C GLY A 575 28.75 -10.36 -3.70
N ILE A 576 29.93 -10.59 -3.11
CA ILE A 576 31.12 -9.82 -3.45
C ILE A 576 31.82 -10.26 -4.75
N ASP A 577 31.57 -11.46 -5.27
CA ASP A 577 32.18 -11.89 -6.54
C ASP A 577 31.55 -11.22 -7.77
N ASP A 578 30.33 -10.67 -7.63
CA ASP A 578 29.72 -9.81 -8.65
C ASP A 578 30.39 -8.42 -8.70
N ILE A 579 31.07 -8.01 -7.63
CA ILE A 579 31.82 -6.74 -7.52
C ILE A 579 33.16 -6.81 -8.30
N ARG A 580 33.79 -7.99 -8.31
CA ARG A 580 35.11 -8.20 -8.93
C ARG A 580 35.11 -8.16 -10.46
N ARG A 581 33.99 -8.49 -11.12
CA ARG A 581 33.94 -8.51 -12.59
C ARG A 581 34.10 -7.12 -13.24
N ASN A 582 34.07 -6.03 -12.45
CA ASN A 582 34.03 -4.65 -12.97
C ASN A 582 35.18 -3.71 -12.51
N ASN A 583 36.27 -4.17 -11.90
CA ASN A 583 37.40 -3.31 -11.44
C ASN A 583 36.97 -2.10 -10.56
N GLN A 584 36.01 -2.27 -9.63
CA GLN A 584 35.46 -1.21 -8.78
C GLN A 584 35.65 -1.44 -7.26
N ASP A 585 36.74 -2.11 -6.86
CA ASP A 585 36.88 -2.68 -5.50
C ASP A 585 36.82 -1.65 -4.34
N VAL A 586 37.25 -0.40 -4.56
CA VAL A 586 37.21 0.66 -3.52
C VAL A 586 35.81 1.29 -3.36
N LYS A 587 35.10 1.51 -4.46
CA LYS A 587 33.79 2.19 -4.44
C LYS A 587 32.69 1.33 -3.80
N SER A 588 32.84 0.01 -3.83
CA SER A 588 31.85 -0.90 -3.26
C SER A 588 31.88 -0.95 -1.74
N VAL A 589 33.06 -0.88 -1.12
CA VAL A 589 33.20 -0.77 0.34
C VAL A 589 32.68 0.57 0.82
N ASP A 590 32.96 1.66 0.11
CA ASP A 590 32.42 2.99 0.43
C ASP A 590 30.89 3.02 0.41
N ASN A 591 30.25 2.35 -0.56
CA ASN A 591 28.79 2.23 -0.61
C ASN A 591 28.23 1.47 0.60
N ILE A 592 28.89 0.39 1.02
CA ILE A 592 28.51 -0.38 2.20
C ILE A 592 28.66 0.46 3.47
N LEU A 593 29.79 1.14 3.63
CA LEU A 593 30.06 2.01 4.79
C LEU A 593 29.08 3.19 4.83
N ASN A 594 28.78 3.81 3.68
CA ASN A 594 27.76 4.85 3.57
C ASN A 594 26.37 4.36 3.99
N TYR A 595 26.01 3.12 3.63
CA TYR A 595 24.74 2.52 4.04
C TYR A 595 24.69 2.27 5.55
N ILE A 596 25.75 1.66 6.12
CA ILE A 596 25.85 1.31 7.54
C ILE A 596 25.93 2.57 8.43
N ASN A 597 26.59 3.63 7.98
CA ASN A 597 26.73 4.87 8.74
C ASN A 597 25.43 5.66 8.94
N ASN A 598 24.32 5.24 8.34
CA ASN A 598 23.01 5.80 8.64
C ASN A 598 22.40 5.23 9.93
N PHE A 599 22.98 4.15 10.48
CA PHE A 599 22.59 3.57 11.76
C PHE A 599 23.47 4.12 12.89
N SER A 600 22.91 4.29 14.09
CA SER A 600 23.68 4.74 15.26
C SER A 600 24.58 3.64 15.83
N HIS A 601 24.21 2.38 15.64
CA HIS A 601 24.91 1.23 16.19
C HIS A 601 24.66 -0.06 15.39
N LEU A 602 25.56 -1.04 15.56
CA LEU A 602 25.40 -2.43 15.15
C LEU A 602 25.45 -3.35 16.38
N ASN A 603 24.63 -4.39 16.40
CA ASN A 603 24.61 -5.38 17.48
C ASN A 603 25.47 -6.59 17.12
N ALA A 604 25.47 -6.99 15.86
CA ALA A 604 26.24 -8.13 15.38
C ALA A 604 26.68 -7.97 13.92
N ILE A 605 27.79 -8.62 13.58
CA ILE A 605 28.36 -8.72 12.25
C ILE A 605 28.53 -10.21 11.93
N CYS A 606 27.60 -10.77 11.15
CA CYS A 606 27.59 -12.17 10.79
C CYS A 606 28.37 -12.41 9.49
N LEU A 607 29.47 -13.15 9.59
CA LEU A 607 30.28 -13.62 8.47
C LEU A 607 29.77 -14.99 8.02
N PHE A 608 29.07 -15.02 6.88
CA PHE A 608 28.57 -16.24 6.24
C PHE A 608 29.65 -16.87 5.35
N LEU A 609 30.04 -18.10 5.68
CA LEU A 609 31.14 -18.85 5.06
C LEU A 609 30.69 -20.26 4.66
N LYS A 610 31.34 -20.85 3.65
CA LYS A 610 31.20 -22.27 3.30
C LYS A 610 32.32 -23.10 3.95
N PRO A 611 32.05 -24.31 4.44
CA PRO A 611 33.11 -25.22 4.91
C PRO A 611 34.00 -25.66 3.73
N ASN A 612 35.33 -25.60 3.90
CA ASN A 612 36.37 -26.16 3.01
C ASN A 612 36.71 -25.45 1.68
N THR A 613 36.52 -24.14 1.51
CA THR A 613 36.94 -23.47 0.25
C THR A 613 38.35 -22.89 0.32
N SER A 614 39.17 -23.13 -0.71
CA SER A 614 40.47 -22.48 -0.94
C SER A 614 40.34 -21.02 -1.41
N GLU A 615 39.12 -20.56 -1.70
CA GLU A 615 38.75 -19.22 -2.20
C GLU A 615 38.56 -18.17 -1.08
N LEU A 616 38.40 -18.64 0.16
CA LEU A 616 38.20 -17.85 1.39
C LEU A 616 39.23 -16.70 1.57
N ASN A 617 40.49 -16.88 1.14
CA ASN A 617 41.55 -15.88 1.30
C ASN A 617 41.34 -14.60 0.47
N ALA A 618 40.78 -14.70 -0.74
CA ALA A 618 40.62 -13.51 -1.58
C ALA A 618 39.49 -12.62 -1.04
N PHE A 619 38.32 -13.19 -0.70
CA PHE A 619 37.20 -12.43 -0.13
C PHE A 619 37.56 -11.80 1.20
N PHE A 620 38.27 -12.54 2.04
CA PHE A 620 38.68 -12.04 3.33
C PHE A 620 39.65 -10.86 3.19
N ARG A 621 40.65 -10.96 2.31
CA ARG A 621 41.65 -9.91 2.10
C ARG A 621 41.11 -8.64 1.46
N PHE A 622 40.27 -8.77 0.44
CA PHE A 622 39.85 -7.62 -0.36
C PHE A 622 38.58 -6.93 0.15
N CYS A 623 37.76 -7.61 0.97
CA CYS A 623 36.46 -7.05 1.37
C CYS A 623 36.18 -7.13 2.86
N VAL A 624 36.47 -8.26 3.51
CA VAL A 624 36.29 -8.37 4.97
C VAL A 624 37.33 -7.53 5.70
N LYS A 625 38.61 -7.58 5.31
CA LYS A 625 39.67 -6.85 5.98
C LYS A 625 39.48 -5.32 5.96
N PRO A 626 39.17 -4.64 4.83
CA PRO A 626 38.92 -3.20 4.85
C PRO A 626 37.72 -2.82 5.74
N LEU A 627 36.62 -3.58 5.64
CA LEU A 627 35.42 -3.33 6.42
C LEU A 627 35.63 -3.59 7.91
N LEU A 628 36.31 -4.67 8.26
CA LEU A 628 36.63 -4.96 9.64
C LEU A 628 37.69 -3.98 10.17
N THR A 629 38.66 -3.52 9.39
CA THR A 629 39.59 -2.45 9.83
C THR A 629 38.85 -1.17 10.20
N TYR A 630 37.73 -0.87 9.52
CA TYR A 630 36.82 0.22 9.88
C TYR A 630 36.07 -0.04 11.21
N LEU A 631 35.66 -1.29 11.48
CA LEU A 631 34.79 -1.67 12.62
C LEU A 631 35.56 -2.15 13.88
N ILE A 632 36.76 -2.70 13.73
CA ILE A 632 37.53 -3.46 14.75
C ILE A 632 38.03 -2.65 15.94
N PRO A 633 38.35 -1.32 15.87
CA PRO A 633 38.93 -0.63 17.03
C PRO A 633 38.15 -0.82 18.34
N ASN A 634 36.84 -1.13 18.28
CA ASN A 634 36.01 -1.54 19.42
C ASN A 634 34.98 -2.66 19.09
N GLY A 635 35.10 -3.37 17.96
CA GLY A 635 34.02 -4.20 17.40
C GLY A 635 34.31 -5.69 17.26
N SER A 636 35.44 -6.18 17.78
CA SER A 636 35.83 -7.60 17.67
C SER A 636 34.82 -8.56 18.29
N ASP A 637 34.19 -8.16 19.39
CA ASP A 637 33.27 -9.01 20.17
C ASP A 637 31.89 -9.15 19.50
N ASN A 638 31.61 -8.33 18.48
CA ASN A 638 30.37 -8.35 17.71
C ASN A 638 30.46 -9.23 16.46
N ILE A 639 31.61 -9.85 16.20
CA ILE A 639 31.82 -10.69 15.01
C ILE A 639 31.37 -12.12 15.28
N ILE A 640 30.49 -12.61 14.41
CA ILE A 640 29.85 -13.92 14.48
C ILE A 640 30.17 -14.69 13.20
N PHE A 641 30.50 -15.97 13.32
CA PHE A 641 30.76 -16.85 12.18
C PHE A 641 29.57 -17.76 11.91
N CYS A 642 29.05 -17.74 10.68
CA CYS A 642 27.90 -18.52 10.24
C CYS A 642 28.33 -19.45 9.09
N PHE A 643 28.38 -20.75 9.32
CA PHE A 643 28.72 -21.73 8.28
C PHE A 643 27.46 -22.30 7.64
N THR A 644 27.33 -22.21 6.32
CA THR A 644 26.21 -22.79 5.56
C THR A 644 26.63 -24.10 4.86
N HIS A 645 25.68 -24.85 4.28
CA HIS A 645 25.92 -26.13 3.55
C HIS A 645 26.57 -27.24 4.42
N THR A 646 26.16 -27.36 5.67
CA THR A 646 26.85 -28.20 6.67
C THR A 646 26.47 -29.69 6.62
N ARG A 647 25.56 -30.09 5.72
CA ARG A 647 24.99 -31.45 5.59
C ARG A 647 26.02 -32.58 5.48
N ALA A 648 27.17 -32.33 4.86
CA ALA A 648 28.20 -33.35 4.61
C ALA A 648 29.33 -33.39 5.67
N THR A 649 29.33 -32.51 6.68
CA THR A 649 30.57 -32.16 7.43
C THR A 649 30.40 -32.00 8.95
N PHE A 650 29.42 -32.65 9.58
CA PHE A 650 29.31 -32.64 11.05
C PHE A 650 30.49 -33.32 11.79
N SER A 651 31.37 -34.02 11.06
CA SER A 651 32.60 -34.64 11.57
C SER A 651 33.87 -33.78 11.43
N THR A 652 33.80 -32.54 10.92
CA THR A 652 34.98 -31.71 10.59
C THR A 652 35.05 -30.34 11.28
N GLN A 653 34.26 -30.10 12.34
CA GLN A 653 34.26 -28.83 13.10
C GLN A 653 35.68 -28.36 13.47
N ASP A 654 36.53 -29.28 13.93
CA ASP A 654 37.91 -29.01 14.34
C ASP A 654 38.83 -28.59 13.17
N HIS A 655 38.53 -29.02 11.93
CA HIS A 655 39.29 -28.65 10.76
C HIS A 655 38.94 -27.23 10.27
N THR A 656 37.65 -26.88 10.27
CA THR A 656 37.16 -25.56 9.83
C THR A 656 37.64 -24.45 10.76
N ASP A 657 37.54 -24.65 12.07
CA ASP A 657 38.00 -23.68 13.08
C ASP A 657 39.52 -23.42 12.94
N ARG A 658 40.32 -24.46 12.66
CA ARG A 658 41.76 -24.33 12.45
C ARG A 658 42.11 -23.51 11.20
N LEU A 659 41.35 -23.67 10.11
CA LEU A 659 41.55 -22.90 8.88
C LEU A 659 41.19 -21.42 9.10
N LEU A 660 40.06 -21.15 9.76
CA LEU A 660 39.62 -19.79 10.04
C LEU A 660 40.62 -19.02 10.94
N ARG A 661 41.14 -19.66 11.99
CA ARG A 661 42.18 -19.06 12.85
C ARG A 661 43.44 -18.72 12.05
N LYS A 662 43.90 -19.65 11.21
CA LYS A 662 45.07 -19.41 10.36
C LYS A 662 44.86 -18.23 9.41
N MET A 663 43.66 -18.07 8.84
CA MET A 663 43.35 -16.94 7.98
C MET A 663 43.33 -15.60 8.72
N LEU A 664 42.77 -15.57 9.93
CA LEU A 664 42.79 -14.36 10.78
C LEU A 664 44.23 -13.95 11.13
N ASP A 665 45.09 -14.93 11.40
CA ASP A 665 46.52 -14.71 11.67
C ASP A 665 47.27 -14.18 10.43
N ASP A 666 47.05 -14.79 9.25
CA ASP A 666 47.67 -14.40 7.98
C ASP A 666 47.31 -12.94 7.60
N GLU A 667 46.11 -12.48 7.95
CA GLU A 667 45.61 -11.13 7.65
C GLU A 667 45.78 -10.11 8.80
N GLN A 668 46.46 -10.50 9.87
CA GLN A 668 46.79 -9.67 11.05
C GLN A 668 45.57 -9.19 11.85
N LEU A 669 44.48 -9.98 11.90
CA LEU A 669 43.26 -9.67 12.66
C LEU A 669 43.24 -10.37 14.02
N TYR A 670 44.30 -10.21 14.81
CA TYR A 670 44.54 -10.95 16.06
C TYR A 670 43.49 -10.75 17.17
N ASN A 671 42.70 -9.68 17.09
CA ASN A 671 41.69 -9.34 18.10
C ASN A 671 40.38 -10.13 17.92
N ILE A 672 40.21 -10.87 16.82
CA ILE A 672 38.99 -11.63 16.55
C ILE A 672 39.16 -13.05 17.08
N SER A 673 38.43 -13.38 18.13
CA SER A 673 38.43 -14.75 18.67
C SER A 673 37.39 -15.62 17.94
N VAL A 674 37.80 -16.85 17.59
CA VAL A 674 36.87 -17.90 17.14
C VAL A 674 36.57 -18.77 18.35
N THR A 675 35.32 -18.88 18.78
CA THR A 675 34.89 -19.75 19.88
C THR A 675 33.63 -20.51 19.50
N LYS A 676 33.23 -21.48 20.33
CA LYS A 676 31.99 -22.23 20.09
C LYS A 676 30.75 -21.33 20.23
N GLU A 677 30.83 -20.33 21.10
CA GLU A 677 29.74 -19.41 21.42
C GLU A 677 29.41 -18.50 20.23
N ASN A 678 30.42 -18.01 19.49
CA ASN A 678 30.24 -17.09 18.35
C ASN A 678 30.27 -17.78 16.97
N THR A 679 30.21 -19.11 16.91
CA THR A 679 30.24 -19.89 15.66
C THR A 679 28.99 -20.75 15.53
N PHE A 680 28.28 -20.64 14.40
CA PHE A 680 26.97 -21.25 14.15
C PHE A 680 26.94 -22.02 12.82
N TYR A 681 26.15 -23.09 12.75
CA TYR A 681 26.12 -24.01 11.62
C TYR A 681 24.68 -24.20 11.09
N PHE A 682 24.47 -23.98 9.79
CA PHE A 682 23.15 -23.99 9.15
C PHE A 682 23.13 -24.94 7.93
N ASP A 683 22.09 -25.77 7.81
CA ASP A 683 21.82 -26.58 6.62
C ASP A 683 20.59 -26.07 5.86
N ASN A 684 20.85 -25.20 4.89
CA ASN A 684 19.80 -24.54 4.11
C ASN A 684 19.13 -25.47 3.07
N GLU A 685 19.75 -26.61 2.72
CA GLU A 685 19.17 -27.58 1.77
C GLU A 685 18.07 -28.44 2.41
N SER A 686 18.04 -28.56 3.74
CA SER A 686 17.07 -29.37 4.49
C SER A 686 15.60 -28.91 4.36
N PHE A 687 15.38 -27.76 3.71
CA PHE A 687 14.08 -27.10 3.58
C PHE A 687 13.47 -27.16 2.17
N LEU A 688 14.14 -27.82 1.21
CA LEU A 688 13.61 -28.09 -0.12
C LEU A 688 12.54 -29.19 -0.07
N ASN A 689 11.47 -29.06 -0.86
CA ASN A 689 10.50 -30.15 -1.06
C ASN A 689 11.21 -31.30 -1.78
N VAL A 690 11.45 -32.41 -1.08
CA VAL A 690 12.09 -33.60 -1.68
C VAL A 690 11.33 -34.87 -1.34
N ASP A 691 11.46 -35.84 -2.25
CA ASP A 691 10.86 -37.17 -2.31
C ASP A 691 10.79 -37.95 -0.98
N GLU A 692 9.79 -38.82 -0.91
CA GLU A 692 9.36 -39.60 0.26
C GLU A 692 10.45 -40.48 0.90
N TYR A 693 11.55 -40.75 0.19
CA TYR A 693 12.63 -41.65 0.62
C TYR A 693 13.66 -41.03 1.58
N GLN A 694 13.82 -39.71 1.62
CA GLN A 694 14.85 -39.04 2.46
C GLN A 694 14.27 -38.22 3.64
N ARG A 695 12.96 -38.25 3.84
CA ARG A 695 12.20 -37.33 4.72
C ARG A 695 12.75 -37.19 6.15
N GLN A 696 13.26 -38.27 6.75
CA GLN A 696 13.70 -38.26 8.15
C GLN A 696 15.04 -37.50 8.36
N GLU A 697 15.99 -37.61 7.43
CA GLU A 697 17.27 -36.87 7.52
C GLU A 697 17.06 -35.37 7.33
N TYR A 698 16.15 -34.98 6.44
CA TYR A 698 15.78 -33.57 6.24
C TYR A 698 15.08 -33.00 7.48
N ILE A 699 14.16 -33.75 8.11
CA ILE A 699 13.51 -33.32 9.37
C ILE A 699 14.57 -33.09 10.47
N ASN A 700 15.50 -34.02 10.66
CA ASN A 700 16.53 -33.90 11.69
C ASN A 700 17.48 -32.72 11.43
N SER A 701 17.89 -32.51 10.17
CA SER A 701 18.77 -31.40 9.80
C SER A 701 18.07 -30.03 9.91
N ARG A 702 16.78 -30.00 9.59
CA ARG A 702 15.91 -28.84 9.78
C ARG A 702 15.81 -28.46 11.26
N ASP A 703 15.51 -29.41 12.14
CA ASP A 703 15.31 -29.14 13.57
C ASP A 703 16.62 -28.65 14.21
N ALA A 704 17.77 -29.19 13.78
CA ALA A 704 19.09 -28.70 14.18
C ALA A 704 19.34 -27.25 13.71
N SER A 705 19.00 -26.92 12.46
CA SER A 705 19.16 -25.56 11.92
C SER A 705 18.23 -24.54 12.58
N VAL A 706 17.02 -24.96 12.99
CA VAL A 706 16.10 -24.14 13.81
C VAL A 706 16.73 -23.84 15.17
N ALA A 707 17.27 -24.86 15.85
CA ALA A 707 17.90 -24.69 17.16
C ALA A 707 19.12 -23.76 17.10
N GLU A 708 19.97 -23.91 16.09
CA GLU A 708 21.12 -23.02 15.85
C GLU A 708 20.70 -21.58 15.52
N SER A 709 19.59 -21.40 14.81
CA SER A 709 19.04 -20.05 14.52
C SER A 709 18.51 -19.37 15.78
N VAL A 710 17.83 -20.11 16.65
CA VAL A 710 17.41 -19.59 17.98
C VAL A 710 18.64 -19.23 18.80
N ARG A 711 19.66 -20.09 18.84
CA ARG A 711 20.93 -19.83 19.54
C ARG A 711 21.61 -18.57 19.03
N LEU A 712 21.62 -18.35 17.71
CA LEU A 712 22.18 -17.16 17.09
C LEU A 712 21.45 -15.90 17.55
N LEU A 713 20.11 -15.88 17.50
CA LEU A 713 19.33 -14.71 17.91
C LEU A 713 19.52 -14.39 19.40
N THR A 714 19.53 -15.40 20.26
CA THR A 714 19.82 -15.22 21.70
C THR A 714 21.23 -14.70 21.95
N TYR A 715 22.22 -15.14 21.17
CA TYR A 715 23.58 -14.63 21.27
C TYR A 715 23.68 -13.15 20.84
N ILE A 716 23.04 -12.79 19.72
CA ILE A 716 23.02 -11.40 19.21
C ILE A 716 22.42 -10.43 20.24
N GLU A 717 21.39 -10.85 20.96
CA GLU A 717 20.77 -10.05 22.02
C GLU A 717 21.75 -9.74 23.17
N GLN A 718 22.64 -10.68 23.49
CA GLN A 718 23.64 -10.53 24.56
C GLN A 718 24.84 -9.67 24.11
N CYS A 719 25.03 -9.46 22.81
CA CYS A 719 26.10 -8.63 22.28
C CYS A 719 25.90 -7.15 22.66
N LYS A 720 26.94 -6.53 23.22
CA LYS A 720 26.96 -5.09 23.48
C LYS A 720 26.90 -4.34 22.15
N SER A 721 26.04 -3.32 22.03
CA SER A 721 25.95 -2.54 20.80
C SER A 721 27.25 -1.79 20.48
N LEU A 722 27.76 -2.00 19.27
CA LEU A 722 28.87 -1.27 18.67
C LEU A 722 28.36 0.11 18.24
N ASN A 723 28.70 1.15 18.98
CA ASN A 723 28.36 2.52 18.64
C ASN A 723 29.17 2.96 17.40
N LEU A 724 28.48 3.14 16.28
CA LEU A 724 29.12 3.56 15.06
C LEU A 724 29.57 5.03 15.15
N GLU A 725 28.81 5.91 15.79
CA GLU A 725 29.14 7.34 15.91
C GLU A 725 30.42 7.61 16.72
N ALA A 726 30.79 6.71 17.63
CA ALA A 726 31.97 6.84 18.47
C ALA A 726 33.27 6.28 17.84
N LEU A 727 33.19 5.67 16.65
CA LEU A 727 34.37 5.13 15.97
C LEU A 727 35.24 6.26 15.43
N LEU A 728 36.45 6.44 15.98
CA LEU A 728 37.45 7.33 15.40
C LEU A 728 38.39 6.49 14.53
N SER A 729 38.26 6.59 13.21
CA SER A 729 39.14 5.87 12.27
C SER A 729 39.54 6.74 11.09
N LEU A 730 40.70 6.45 10.52
CA LEU A 730 41.24 7.13 9.34
C LEU A 730 40.25 7.10 8.16
N HIS A 731 39.66 5.94 7.88
CA HIS A 731 38.67 5.76 6.81
C HIS A 731 37.37 6.52 7.09
N ARG A 732 36.93 6.57 8.36
CA ARG A 732 35.75 7.34 8.72
C ARG A 732 35.96 8.84 8.53
N ALA A 733 37.11 9.37 8.93
CA ALA A 733 37.42 10.78 8.71
C ALA A 733 37.36 11.13 7.20
N ALA A 734 37.84 10.24 6.32
CA ALA A 734 37.73 10.45 4.88
C ALA A 734 36.27 10.47 4.37
N LEU A 735 35.43 9.55 4.85
CA LEU A 735 34.00 9.53 4.53
C LEU A 735 33.27 10.78 5.06
N ASP A 736 33.55 11.19 6.30
CA ASP A 736 32.96 12.38 6.92
C ASP A 736 33.35 13.64 6.14
N ILE A 737 34.62 13.78 5.72
CA ILE A 737 35.08 14.89 4.88
C ILE A 737 34.36 14.91 3.53
N SER A 738 34.22 13.75 2.89
CA SER A 738 33.51 13.62 1.61
C SER A 738 32.04 14.00 1.75
N MET A 739 31.35 13.54 2.80
CA MET A 739 29.96 13.90 3.10
C MET A 739 29.80 15.40 3.41
N LEU A 740 30.79 16.00 4.07
CA LEU A 740 30.77 17.44 4.39
C LEU A 740 31.10 18.33 3.20
N ALA A 741 31.68 17.80 2.12
CA ALA A 741 32.19 18.61 1.02
C ALA A 741 31.14 19.59 0.48
N ARG A 742 29.95 19.11 0.10
CA ARG A 742 28.88 19.99 -0.41
C ARG A 742 28.32 20.95 0.66
N PRO A 743 27.93 20.51 1.87
CA PRO A 743 27.50 21.43 2.94
C PRO A 743 28.50 22.55 3.24
N LEU A 744 29.80 22.25 3.21
CA LEU A 744 30.85 23.22 3.43
C LEU A 744 30.96 24.21 2.26
N MET A 745 30.90 23.73 1.01
CA MET A 745 30.99 24.60 -0.16
C MET A 745 29.75 25.50 -0.31
N GLU A 746 28.53 25.00 -0.04
CA GLU A 746 27.30 25.84 -0.01
C GLU A 746 27.39 26.92 1.09
N THR A 747 27.89 26.55 2.27
CA THR A 747 28.10 27.50 3.38
C THR A 747 29.15 28.55 2.99
N MET A 748 30.22 28.14 2.29
CA MET A 748 31.22 29.07 1.79
C MET A 748 30.63 30.02 0.74
N ARG A 749 29.80 29.52 -0.19
CA ARG A 749 29.08 30.36 -1.17
C ARG A 749 28.18 31.38 -0.48
N LEU A 750 27.46 30.98 0.57
CA LEU A 750 26.68 31.90 1.42
C LEU A 750 27.54 32.98 2.08
N ILE A 751 28.73 32.61 2.58
CA ILE A 751 29.69 33.59 3.16
C ILE A 751 30.10 34.61 2.10
N ILE A 752 30.35 34.17 0.85
CA ILE A 752 30.73 35.07 -0.25
C ILE A 752 29.58 36.03 -0.60
N TYR A 753 28.34 35.55 -0.71
CA TYR A 753 27.19 36.42 -0.96
C TYR A 753 27.05 37.52 0.12
N ASN A 754 27.12 37.12 1.39
CA ASN A 754 27.03 38.06 2.51
C ASN A 754 28.24 39.01 2.58
N TRP A 755 29.43 38.55 2.22
CA TRP A 755 30.61 39.40 2.07
C TRP A 755 30.38 40.49 1.02
N LYS A 756 29.88 40.13 -0.17
CA LYS A 756 29.65 41.10 -1.24
C LYS A 756 28.50 42.07 -0.93
N LEU A 757 27.42 41.62 -0.30
CA LEU A 757 26.37 42.51 0.24
C LEU A 757 26.94 43.55 1.22
N SER A 758 27.85 43.10 2.09
CA SER A 758 28.52 43.96 3.07
C SER A 758 29.42 45.00 2.41
N GLU A 759 30.20 44.59 1.42
CA GLU A 759 31.09 45.46 0.64
C GLU A 759 30.31 46.52 -0.15
N ALA A 760 29.14 46.15 -0.69
CA ALA A 760 28.25 47.07 -1.40
C ALA A 760 27.44 48.02 -0.49
N ASN A 761 27.61 47.95 0.83
CA ASN A 761 26.84 48.73 1.82
C ASN A 761 25.31 48.50 1.79
N LEU A 762 24.85 47.34 1.33
CA LEU A 762 23.41 47.01 1.20
C LEU A 762 22.85 46.23 2.40
N LEU A 763 23.52 46.27 3.57
CA LEU A 763 23.21 45.48 4.77
C LEU A 763 22.00 46.02 5.57
N ILE A 764 20.79 45.94 5.00
CA ILE A 764 19.54 46.06 5.76
C ILE A 764 19.10 44.68 6.28
N SER A 765 19.45 43.63 5.53
CA SER A 765 19.23 42.22 5.81
C SER A 765 20.45 41.40 5.38
N HIS A 766 20.58 40.17 5.86
CA HIS A 766 21.61 39.21 5.43
C HIS A 766 20.95 37.98 4.84
N MET A 767 21.66 37.32 3.93
CA MET A 767 21.21 36.08 3.31
C MET A 767 21.46 34.92 4.27
N VAL A 768 20.46 34.05 4.42
CA VAL A 768 20.58 32.77 5.13
C VAL A 768 20.24 31.63 4.18
N LEU A 769 20.75 30.43 4.50
CA LEU A 769 20.48 29.22 3.74
C LEU A 769 19.56 28.29 4.54
N ASN A 770 18.49 27.86 3.89
CA ASN A 770 17.62 26.79 4.34
C ASN A 770 17.90 25.54 3.51
N SER A 771 17.79 24.38 4.16
CA SER A 771 18.05 23.07 3.54
C SER A 771 16.84 22.19 3.73
N TYR A 772 16.48 21.44 2.69
CA TYR A 772 15.35 20.53 2.68
C TYR A 772 15.78 19.14 2.18
N PRO A 773 15.23 18.07 2.79
CA PRO A 773 15.50 16.73 2.33
C PRO A 773 14.89 16.48 0.94
N ILE A 774 15.47 15.54 0.20
CA ILE A 774 14.97 15.06 -1.09
C ILE A 774 14.75 13.55 -1.04
N ASP A 775 13.79 13.08 -1.83
CA ASP A 775 13.37 11.67 -1.88
C ASP A 775 13.93 10.90 -3.08
N ASN A 776 14.47 11.60 -4.08
CA ASN A 776 15.01 11.04 -5.32
C ASN A 776 16.47 11.43 -5.52
N ASP A 777 17.23 10.62 -6.25
CA ASP A 777 18.61 10.95 -6.61
C ASP A 777 18.64 12.00 -7.70
N ILE A 778 19.25 13.15 -7.40
CA ILE A 778 19.40 14.26 -8.33
C ILE A 778 20.90 14.55 -8.45
N CYS A 779 21.36 14.85 -9.67
CA CYS A 779 22.75 15.22 -9.92
C CYS A 779 22.83 16.59 -10.60
N THR A 780 23.88 17.37 -10.36
CA THR A 780 24.04 18.74 -10.91
C THR A 780 23.98 18.81 -12.45
N ASN A 781 24.32 17.74 -13.17
CA ASN A 781 24.25 17.66 -14.63
C ASN A 781 22.95 17.03 -15.18
N CYS A 782 22.20 16.36 -14.32
CA CYS A 782 21.01 15.59 -14.70
C CYS A 782 19.73 16.38 -14.38
N ALA A 783 19.81 17.26 -13.40
CA ALA A 783 18.71 18.09 -12.93
C ALA A 783 18.43 19.23 -13.91
N GLU A 784 17.17 19.65 -13.98
CA GLU A 784 16.83 20.92 -14.61
C GLU A 784 17.33 22.05 -13.70
N MET A 785 18.16 22.93 -14.26
CA MET A 785 18.66 24.10 -13.55
C MET A 785 17.80 25.31 -13.88
N LYS A 786 17.30 26.00 -12.85
CA LYS A 786 16.54 27.24 -12.96
C LYS A 786 17.28 28.39 -12.29
N PHE A 787 17.19 29.57 -12.89
CA PHE A 787 17.72 30.80 -12.30
C PHE A 787 16.59 31.54 -11.59
N VAL A 788 16.83 31.91 -10.33
CA VAL A 788 15.85 32.59 -9.47
C VAL A 788 16.49 33.87 -8.96
N GLU A 789 15.78 34.98 -9.13
CA GLU A 789 16.19 36.28 -8.60
C GLU A 789 15.86 36.36 -7.09
N LEU A 790 16.85 36.77 -6.29
CA LEU A 790 16.70 37.01 -4.85
C LEU A 790 17.47 38.27 -4.45
N GLY A 791 16.74 39.37 -4.29
CA GLY A 791 17.32 40.68 -4.00
C GLY A 791 18.27 41.10 -5.13
N PRO A 792 19.53 41.47 -4.85
CA PRO A 792 20.48 41.88 -5.89
C PRO A 792 21.20 40.70 -6.57
N PHE A 793 20.85 39.46 -6.28
CA PHE A 793 21.49 38.27 -6.85
C PHE A 793 20.54 37.44 -7.70
N TRP A 794 21.08 36.79 -8.71
CA TRP A 794 20.51 35.59 -9.32
C TRP A 794 21.17 34.36 -8.72
N LEU A 795 20.36 33.33 -8.45
CA LEU A 795 20.77 32.09 -7.82
C LEU A 795 20.33 30.90 -8.66
N THR A 796 21.09 29.82 -8.61
CA THR A 796 20.74 28.55 -9.25
C THR A 796 19.89 27.70 -8.30
N GLN A 797 18.81 27.11 -8.83
CA GLN A 797 17.99 26.10 -8.17
C GLN A 797 17.87 24.88 -9.05
N TYR A 798 17.98 23.71 -8.44
CA TYR A 798 17.89 22.43 -9.12
C TYR A 798 16.49 21.82 -8.92
N GLN A 799 15.85 21.42 -10.01
CA GLN A 799 14.55 20.74 -10.01
C GLN A 799 14.67 19.35 -10.65
N SER A 800 13.86 18.41 -10.12
CA SER A 800 13.75 17.07 -10.68
C SER A 800 12.95 17.10 -11.98
N THR A 801 13.52 16.65 -13.09
CA THR A 801 12.79 16.41 -14.34
C THR A 801 11.96 15.14 -14.20
N LEU A 802 10.80 15.24 -13.58
CA LEU A 802 9.77 14.20 -13.65
C LEU A 802 9.18 14.20 -15.05
N LEU A 803 9.71 13.35 -15.94
CA LEU A 803 9.03 12.75 -17.11
C LEU A 803 10.02 11.80 -17.81
N ASN A 804 9.80 10.49 -17.65
CA ASN A 804 10.43 9.39 -18.41
C ASN A 804 11.93 9.15 -18.21
N SER A 805 12.30 8.38 -17.18
CA SER A 805 13.48 7.52 -17.31
C SER A 805 13.40 6.33 -16.36
N ASN A 806 13.52 5.13 -16.93
CA ASN A 806 13.82 3.89 -16.23
C ASN A 806 14.81 4.14 -15.08
N GLU A 807 14.58 3.54 -13.91
CA GLU A 807 15.40 3.62 -12.67
C GLU A 807 16.92 3.38 -12.89
N ASN A 808 17.31 2.87 -14.07
CA ASN A 808 18.68 2.55 -14.46
C ASN A 808 19.52 3.72 -15.02
N GLN A 809 18.99 4.92 -15.26
CA GLN A 809 19.81 6.02 -15.83
C GLN A 809 20.82 6.65 -14.83
N HIS A 810 20.52 6.65 -13.52
CA HIS A 810 21.41 7.27 -12.53
C HIS A 810 22.57 6.39 -12.04
N LEU A 811 22.51 5.05 -12.21
CA LEU A 811 23.66 4.17 -11.89
C LEU A 811 24.92 4.53 -12.68
N ARG A 812 24.79 5.14 -13.86
CA ARG A 812 25.91 5.62 -14.69
C ARG A 812 26.47 6.99 -14.26
N CYS A 813 25.80 7.71 -13.36
CA CYS A 813 26.27 9.02 -12.87
C CYS A 813 27.36 8.88 -11.79
N LEU A 814 27.31 7.83 -10.97
CA LEU A 814 28.29 7.52 -9.91
C LEU A 814 29.73 7.29 -10.42
N THR A 815 29.89 7.12 -11.74
CA THR A 815 31.19 6.89 -12.39
C THR A 815 31.78 8.13 -13.04
N ASN A 816 31.01 9.22 -13.22
CA ASN A 816 31.46 10.43 -13.89
C ASN A 816 31.72 11.56 -12.87
N LYS A 817 32.99 11.98 -12.74
CA LYS A 817 33.42 13.05 -11.81
C LYS A 817 32.73 14.40 -12.03
N LYS A 818 32.07 14.62 -13.18
CA LYS A 818 31.28 15.82 -13.46
C LYS A 818 29.88 15.81 -12.83
N HIS A 819 29.41 14.68 -12.29
CA HIS A 819 28.08 14.54 -11.72
C HIS A 819 28.19 14.63 -10.19
N VAL A 820 27.90 15.81 -9.62
CA VAL A 820 27.84 16.00 -8.17
C VAL A 820 26.45 15.58 -7.68
N LEU A 821 26.39 14.62 -6.76
CA LEU A 821 25.13 14.17 -6.15
C LEU A 821 24.56 15.29 -5.27
N ILE A 822 23.28 15.60 -5.50
CA ILE A 822 22.51 16.51 -4.66
C ILE A 822 21.77 15.61 -3.67
N GLU A 823 22.12 15.70 -2.38
CA GLU A 823 21.48 14.92 -1.31
C GLU A 823 20.54 15.76 -0.43
N SER A 824 20.49 17.07 -0.67
CA SER A 824 19.53 18.01 -0.10
C SER A 824 19.37 19.21 -1.03
N THR A 825 18.17 19.78 -1.11
CA THR A 825 17.97 21.05 -1.81
C THR A 825 18.24 22.21 -0.87
N VAL A 826 18.82 23.29 -1.41
CA VAL A 826 19.09 24.51 -0.66
C VAL A 826 18.30 25.66 -1.26
N THR A 827 17.79 26.51 -0.39
CA THR A 827 17.14 27.76 -0.76
C THR A 827 17.70 28.89 0.08
N TYR A 828 17.59 30.10 -0.43
CA TYR A 828 18.14 31.29 0.19
C TYR A 828 17.01 32.25 0.51
N GLU A 829 17.12 32.96 1.63
CA GLU A 829 16.19 34.02 2.02
C GLU A 829 16.93 35.17 2.71
N PHE A 830 16.32 36.36 2.72
CA PHE A 830 16.83 37.53 3.43
C PHE A 830 16.20 37.66 4.81
N VAL A 831 17.03 37.74 5.85
CA VAL A 831 16.60 37.90 7.25
C VAL A 831 17.17 39.21 7.82
N PRO A 832 16.41 39.96 8.66
CA PRO A 832 16.90 41.17 9.31
C PRO A 832 18.21 40.94 10.07
N LEU A 833 19.12 41.91 10.03
CA LEU A 833 20.41 41.77 10.70
C LEU A 833 20.25 41.75 12.23
N PRO A 834 20.81 40.75 12.94
CA PRO A 834 20.94 40.82 14.39
C PRO A 834 21.83 41.99 14.80
N ALA A 835 21.47 42.71 15.86
CA ALA A 835 22.26 43.83 16.37
C ALA A 835 23.70 43.37 16.72
N GLY A 836 24.70 43.86 15.98
CA GLY A 836 26.13 43.66 16.31
C GLY A 836 27.04 43.02 15.24
N LEU A 837 26.53 42.64 14.06
CA LEU A 837 27.39 42.14 12.96
C LEU A 837 28.14 43.29 12.26
N LYS A 838 29.47 43.32 12.41
CA LYS A 838 30.36 44.32 11.78
C LYS A 838 30.79 43.90 10.35
N LYS A 839 30.94 44.88 9.45
CA LYS A 839 31.30 44.71 8.02
C LYS A 839 32.61 43.94 7.74
N GLU A 840 33.59 44.02 8.64
CA GLU A 840 34.94 43.45 8.46
C GLU A 840 35.06 41.94 8.78
N ARG A 841 33.99 41.29 9.27
CA ARG A 841 34.03 39.89 9.70
C ARG A 841 33.94 38.88 8.54
N TRP A 842 33.21 39.18 7.47
CA TRP A 842 32.91 38.19 6.43
C TRP A 842 34.13 37.73 5.62
N GLN A 843 35.00 38.66 5.24
CA GLN A 843 36.21 38.34 4.48
C GLN A 843 37.19 37.48 5.29
N SER A 844 37.42 37.83 6.55
CA SER A 844 38.27 37.04 7.45
C SER A 844 37.65 35.67 7.77
N SER A 845 36.33 35.59 7.92
CA SER A 845 35.60 34.32 8.03
C SER A 845 35.79 33.44 6.80
N PHE A 846 35.70 34.00 5.59
CA PHE A 846 35.92 33.27 4.34
C PHE A 846 37.33 32.65 4.27
N TYR A 847 38.38 33.45 4.45
CA TYR A 847 39.76 32.94 4.37
C TYR A 847 40.05 31.86 5.42
N ASN A 848 39.56 32.05 6.66
CA ASN A 848 39.71 31.04 7.71
C ASN A 848 38.95 29.74 7.37
N PHE A 849 37.72 29.87 6.86
CA PHE A 849 36.91 28.73 6.44
C PHE A 849 37.60 27.92 5.33
N LEU A 850 38.08 28.59 4.27
CA LEU A 850 38.80 27.97 3.16
C LEU A 850 40.09 27.27 3.63
N PHE A 851 40.87 27.92 4.49
CA PHE A 851 42.10 27.34 5.03
C PHE A 851 41.84 26.07 5.85
N LYS A 852 40.75 26.02 6.62
CA LYS A 852 40.34 24.80 7.34
C LYS A 852 39.94 23.66 6.38
N CYS A 853 39.24 23.96 5.29
CA CYS A 853 38.95 22.96 4.24
C CYS A 853 40.25 22.42 3.61
N ASP A 854 41.21 23.30 3.31
CA ASP A 854 42.50 22.90 2.74
C ASP A 854 43.35 22.08 3.72
N ARG A 855 43.23 22.31 5.04
CA ARG A 855 43.83 21.44 6.08
C ARG A 855 43.26 20.02 6.05
N LEU A 856 41.93 19.88 5.91
CA LEU A 856 41.30 18.56 5.76
C LEU A 856 41.78 17.84 4.49
N LEU A 857 41.89 18.55 3.37
CA LEU A 857 42.44 18.00 2.13
C LEU A 857 43.92 17.61 2.27
N HIS A 858 44.72 18.42 2.96
CA HIS A 858 46.12 18.12 3.23
C HIS A 858 46.28 16.81 4.01
N PHE A 859 45.43 16.60 5.02
CA PHE A 859 45.36 15.33 5.75
C PHE A 859 45.01 14.14 4.84
N LEU A 860 44.01 14.26 3.96
CA LEU A 860 43.65 13.19 3.02
C LEU A 860 44.80 12.81 2.09
N ARG A 861 45.62 13.78 1.66
CA ARG A 861 46.80 13.56 0.81
C ARG A 861 47.95 12.89 1.55
N GLN A 862 48.14 13.16 2.84
CA GLN A 862 49.21 12.57 3.64
C GLN A 862 49.02 11.07 3.92
N GLN A 863 47.78 10.59 3.98
CA GLN A 863 47.46 9.24 4.44
C GLN A 863 47.29 8.20 3.30
N GLU A 864 47.42 8.60 2.03
CA GLU A 864 47.21 7.72 0.85
C GLU A 864 45.81 7.04 0.78
N LEU A 865 44.85 7.48 1.61
CA LEU A 865 43.52 6.86 1.79
C LEU A 865 42.49 7.22 0.71
N SER A 866 42.81 8.16 -0.17
CA SER A 866 41.98 8.55 -1.30
C SER A 866 42.79 8.42 -2.58
N ASN A 867 42.14 8.11 -3.70
CA ASN A 867 42.73 8.18 -5.03
C ASN A 867 43.06 9.64 -5.41
N GLN A 868 43.92 10.33 -4.66
CA GLN A 868 44.41 11.71 -4.88
C GLN A 868 43.37 12.82 -5.13
N ASP A 869 42.07 12.52 -5.04
CA ASP A 869 41.00 13.40 -5.52
C ASP A 869 40.54 14.36 -4.44
N ASP A 870 40.53 15.65 -4.76
CA ASP A 870 40.04 16.72 -3.91
C ASP A 870 38.50 16.74 -3.89
N PRO A 871 37.84 16.46 -2.76
CA PRO A 871 36.38 16.36 -2.71
C PRO A 871 35.68 17.71 -2.88
N PHE A 872 36.38 18.83 -2.67
CA PHE A 872 35.83 20.17 -2.79
C PHE A 872 35.90 20.72 -4.22
N GLN A 873 36.91 20.28 -4.99
CA GLN A 873 37.23 20.85 -6.31
C GLN A 873 36.07 20.76 -7.32
N PRO A 874 35.41 19.60 -7.53
CA PRO A 874 34.32 19.51 -8.52
C PRO A 874 33.13 20.42 -8.20
N ILE A 875 32.89 20.67 -6.92
CA ILE A 875 31.79 21.52 -6.45
C ILE A 875 32.12 23.00 -6.71
N LEU A 876 33.37 23.39 -6.45
CA LEU A 876 33.85 24.75 -6.71
C LEU A 876 33.88 25.09 -8.20
N GLU A 877 34.33 24.16 -9.04
CA GLU A 877 34.29 24.31 -10.49
C GLU A 877 32.85 24.48 -10.96
N ARG A 878 31.91 23.70 -10.40
CA ARG A 878 30.50 23.83 -10.72
C ARG A 878 29.90 25.18 -10.32
N TYR A 879 30.21 25.69 -9.13
CA TYR A 879 29.73 27.02 -8.74
C TYR A 879 30.29 28.13 -9.63
N LEU A 880 31.56 28.02 -10.05
CA LEU A 880 32.13 28.97 -10.99
C LEU A 880 31.41 28.94 -12.34
N GLU A 881 31.12 27.75 -12.88
CA GLU A 881 30.32 27.59 -14.10
C GLU A 881 28.92 28.22 -13.96
N GLU A 882 28.26 28.02 -12.82
CA GLU A 882 26.95 28.57 -12.54
C GLU A 882 26.96 30.11 -12.51
N GLU A 883 27.92 30.73 -11.81
CA GLU A 883 28.07 32.19 -11.78
C GLU A 883 28.43 32.76 -13.16
N GLU A 884 29.20 32.02 -13.97
CA GLU A 884 29.49 32.40 -15.34
C GLU A 884 28.24 32.39 -16.22
N GLN A 885 27.39 31.37 -16.12
CA GLN A 885 26.12 31.30 -16.86
C GLN A 885 25.15 32.40 -16.43
N ILE A 886 25.04 32.68 -15.13
CA ILE A 886 24.27 33.81 -14.60
C ILE A 886 24.75 35.12 -15.24
N SER A 887 26.07 35.32 -15.28
CA SER A 887 26.68 36.53 -15.84
C SER A 887 26.43 36.72 -17.34
N GLN A 888 26.18 35.63 -18.08
CA GLN A 888 25.92 35.65 -19.53
C GLN A 888 24.45 35.86 -19.89
N MET A 889 23.50 35.56 -19.00
CA MET A 889 22.05 35.64 -19.29
C MET A 889 21.45 37.04 -19.09
N CYS A 890 22.05 37.89 -18.26
CA CYS A 890 21.47 39.16 -17.84
C CYS A 890 22.24 40.36 -18.43
N ASP A 891 21.88 40.75 -19.66
CA ASP A 891 22.65 41.69 -20.49
C ASP A 891 22.80 43.14 -19.95
N LEU A 892 22.01 43.58 -18.97
CA LEU A 892 22.01 44.98 -18.53
C LEU A 892 21.76 45.09 -17.01
N ASN A 893 22.85 45.30 -16.25
CA ASN A 893 22.95 45.65 -14.80
C ASN A 893 22.95 44.51 -13.72
N TYR A 894 23.99 43.66 -13.62
CA TYR A 894 24.23 42.84 -12.40
C TYR A 894 25.68 42.89 -11.90
N ASP A 895 26.03 44.00 -11.24
CA ASP A 895 27.33 44.21 -10.56
C ASP A 895 27.61 43.15 -9.46
N MET A 896 26.57 42.59 -8.82
CA MET A 896 26.74 41.77 -7.61
C MET A 896 27.15 40.31 -7.86
N ASN A 897 26.54 39.60 -8.82
CA ASN A 897 27.00 38.24 -9.18
C ASN A 897 28.38 38.27 -9.84
N GLN A 898 28.72 39.33 -10.58
CA GLN A 898 30.07 39.51 -11.13
C GLN A 898 31.12 39.57 -10.01
N ARG A 899 30.87 40.35 -8.95
CA ARG A 899 31.75 40.40 -7.77
C ARG A 899 31.87 39.06 -7.05
N VAL A 900 30.83 38.23 -7.06
CA VAL A 900 30.86 36.86 -6.49
C VAL A 900 31.72 35.95 -7.36
N ARG A 901 31.54 36.02 -8.69
CA ARG A 901 32.33 35.28 -9.69
C ARG A 901 33.83 35.56 -9.55
N GLU A 902 34.22 36.83 -9.42
CA GLU A 902 35.63 37.23 -9.22
C GLU A 902 36.27 36.54 -8.00
N VAL A 903 35.50 36.36 -6.91
CA VAL A 903 35.97 35.60 -5.75
C VAL A 903 36.17 34.13 -6.11
N PHE A 904 35.20 33.48 -6.77
CA PHE A 904 35.34 32.08 -7.19
C PHE A 904 36.52 31.85 -8.14
N GLU A 905 36.79 32.77 -9.07
CA GLU A 905 37.96 32.72 -9.96
C GLU A 905 39.28 32.76 -9.17
N SER A 906 39.33 33.54 -8.09
CA SER A 906 40.51 33.66 -7.24
C SER A 906 40.74 32.48 -6.28
N ILE A 907 39.72 31.67 -5.96
CA ILE A 907 39.82 30.54 -5.02
C ILE A 907 40.89 29.54 -5.44
N LYS A 908 41.00 29.25 -6.74
CA LYS A 908 41.99 28.28 -7.24
C LYS A 908 43.42 28.66 -6.86
N GLN A 909 43.76 29.95 -6.98
CA GLN A 909 45.07 30.46 -6.59
C GLN A 909 45.24 30.43 -5.07
N MET A 910 44.24 30.88 -4.29
CA MET A 910 44.30 30.85 -2.83
C MET A 910 44.54 29.45 -2.28
N ARG A 911 43.89 28.43 -2.83
CA ARG A 911 44.06 27.03 -2.43
C ARG A 911 45.46 26.50 -2.76
N GLN A 912 46.06 26.94 -3.88
CA GLN A 912 47.45 26.63 -4.21
C GLN A 912 48.42 27.25 -3.19
N GLU A 913 48.21 28.51 -2.83
CA GLU A 913 49.01 29.21 -1.80
C GLU A 913 48.87 28.54 -0.42
N ASN A 914 47.64 28.18 -0.02
CA ASN A 914 47.37 27.42 1.22
C ASN A 914 48.07 26.06 1.21
N SER A 915 48.00 25.33 0.09
CA SER A 915 48.67 24.03 -0.04
C SER A 915 50.19 24.17 0.09
N GLN A 916 50.80 25.19 -0.52
CA GLN A 916 52.25 25.46 -0.38
C GLN A 916 52.60 25.81 1.07
N LYS A 917 51.80 26.65 1.73
CA LYS A 917 51.97 27.03 3.13
C LYS A 917 51.91 25.82 4.07
N LEU A 918 50.93 24.92 3.87
CA LEU A 918 50.78 23.70 4.67
C LEU A 918 51.96 22.74 4.47
N SER A 919 52.44 22.58 3.23
CA SER A 919 53.63 21.79 2.92
C SER A 919 54.90 22.36 3.55
N GLN A 920 55.07 23.68 3.59
CA GLN A 920 56.23 24.33 4.23
C GLN A 920 56.22 24.22 5.76
N LEU A 921 55.03 24.22 6.38
CA LEU A 921 54.86 24.09 7.83
C LEU A 921 55.11 22.66 8.35
N ASN A 922 55.24 21.67 7.45
CA ASN A 922 55.39 20.24 7.79
C ASN A 922 54.30 19.75 8.77
N GLU A 923 53.09 20.32 8.66
CA GLU A 923 51.99 20.10 9.59
C GLU A 923 51.37 18.72 9.35
N SER A 924 51.81 17.69 10.09
CA SER A 924 51.15 16.39 10.12
C SER A 924 49.95 16.45 11.07
N LEU A 925 48.74 16.54 10.52
CA LEU A 925 47.52 16.55 11.31
C LEU A 925 47.29 15.16 11.93
N SER A 926 47.24 15.10 13.25
CA SER A 926 46.80 13.90 13.96
C SER A 926 45.29 13.67 13.72
N LEU A 927 44.86 12.41 13.77
CA LEU A 927 43.45 12.04 13.59
C LEU A 927 42.50 12.83 14.54
N ASN A 928 42.94 13.08 15.78
CA ASN A 928 42.17 13.89 16.74
C ASN A 928 42.00 15.35 16.29
N GLN A 929 43.04 15.96 15.70
CA GLN A 929 42.94 17.32 15.17
C GLN A 929 42.02 17.40 13.96
N VAL A 930 41.99 16.35 13.13
CA VAL A 930 41.04 16.25 12.01
C VAL A 930 39.60 16.23 12.52
N TYR A 931 39.31 15.38 13.51
CA TYR A 931 37.97 15.34 14.11
C TYR A 931 37.60 16.62 14.86
N GLN A 932 38.56 17.35 15.44
CA GLN A 932 38.31 18.69 15.98
C GLN A 932 37.84 19.65 14.89
N ILE A 933 38.52 19.69 13.73
CA ILE A 933 38.11 20.53 12.59
C ILE A 933 36.73 20.12 12.07
N ILE A 934 36.48 18.82 11.91
CA ILE A 934 35.17 18.27 11.49
C ILE A 934 34.07 18.71 12.48
N ASN A 935 34.30 18.56 13.78
CA ASN A 935 33.33 18.94 14.81
C ASN A 935 33.06 20.45 14.82
N GLU A 936 34.10 21.28 14.68
CA GLU A 936 33.94 22.72 14.53
C GLU A 936 33.03 23.05 13.36
N PHE A 937 33.21 22.41 12.20
CA PHE A 937 32.34 22.60 11.05
C PHE A 937 30.90 22.14 11.30
N ILE A 938 30.69 20.96 11.89
CA ILE A 938 29.36 20.40 12.18
C ILE A 938 28.58 21.30 13.16
N THR A 939 29.26 22.02 14.05
CA THR A 939 28.60 22.97 14.97
C THR A 939 28.12 24.26 14.31
N ILE A 940 28.56 24.58 13.10
CA ILE A 940 28.08 25.75 12.35
C ILE A 940 26.60 25.52 12.01
N PRO A 941 25.67 26.41 12.41
CA PRO A 941 24.22 26.18 12.25
C PRO A 941 23.78 25.83 10.84
N THR A 942 24.35 26.51 9.83
CA THR A 942 24.05 26.27 8.41
C THR A 942 24.55 24.90 7.93
N VAL A 943 25.72 24.46 8.39
CA VAL A 943 26.27 23.14 8.08
C VAL A 943 25.42 22.06 8.75
N LYS A 944 25.08 22.24 10.02
CA LYS A 944 24.22 21.32 10.78
C LYS A 944 22.87 21.10 10.10
N LYS A 945 22.16 22.17 9.73
CA LYS A 945 20.87 22.09 9.02
C LYS A 945 20.96 21.28 7.71
N GLN A 946 22.05 21.46 6.97
CA GLN A 946 22.30 20.71 5.73
C GLN A 946 22.57 19.23 6.00
N ILE A 947 23.41 18.91 7.00
CA ILE A 947 23.68 17.53 7.40
C ILE A 947 22.40 16.83 7.86
N ASP A 948 21.57 17.49 8.67
CA ASP A 948 20.31 16.93 9.14
C ASP A 948 19.38 16.60 7.95
N SER A 949 19.29 17.49 6.96
CA SER A 949 18.53 17.26 5.73
C SER A 949 19.09 16.10 4.89
N ILE A 950 20.42 15.99 4.79
CA ILE A 950 21.09 14.88 4.08
C ILE A 950 20.80 13.56 4.78
N LYS A 951 20.94 13.52 6.12
CA LYS A 951 20.60 12.34 6.93
C LYS A 951 19.14 11.93 6.76
N THR A 952 18.22 12.89 6.75
CA THR A 952 16.79 12.63 6.47
C THR A 952 16.58 12.08 5.06
N SER A 953 17.23 12.64 4.04
CA SER A 953 17.14 12.18 2.65
C SER A 953 17.64 10.75 2.49
N ARG A 954 18.81 10.45 3.06
CA ARG A 954 19.37 9.09 3.09
C ARG A 954 18.43 8.11 3.80
N ARG A 955 17.87 8.51 4.95
CA ARG A 955 16.88 7.69 5.67
C ARG A 955 15.63 7.42 4.85
N LEU A 956 15.09 8.43 4.15
CA LEU A 956 13.93 8.25 3.26
C LEU A 956 14.23 7.26 2.13
N LYS A 957 15.43 7.33 1.54
CA LYS A 957 15.88 6.39 0.51
C LYS A 957 16.05 4.97 1.07
N MET A 958 16.61 4.84 2.28
CA MET A 958 16.73 3.54 2.95
C MET A 958 15.37 2.92 3.25
N VAL A 959 14.37 3.70 3.68
CA VAL A 959 13.01 3.20 3.91
C VAL A 959 12.40 2.64 2.62
N LYS A 960 12.71 3.20 1.44
CA LYS A 960 12.31 2.59 0.15
C LYS A 960 13.00 1.23 -0.12
N GLN A 961 14.15 0.98 0.49
CA GLN A 961 14.92 -0.27 0.44
C GLN A 961 14.65 -1.19 1.65
N GLU A 962 13.72 -0.80 2.54
CA GLU A 962 13.31 -1.63 3.69
C GLU A 962 12.17 -2.57 3.29
N CYS A 963 12.39 -3.86 3.53
CA CYS A 963 11.34 -4.86 3.52
C CYS A 963 10.86 -5.03 4.97
N ILE A 964 9.76 -4.38 5.31
CA ILE A 964 9.10 -4.54 6.62
C ILE A 964 8.28 -5.82 6.58
N ILE A 965 8.57 -6.73 7.50
CA ILE A 965 7.88 -8.02 7.64
C ILE A 965 6.85 -7.85 8.76
N PRO A 966 5.54 -7.80 8.45
CA PRO A 966 4.50 -7.57 9.44
C PRO A 966 4.44 -8.72 10.45
N LYS A 967 4.14 -8.39 11.70
CA LYS A 967 3.99 -9.35 12.80
C LYS A 967 3.04 -10.52 12.46
N ASP A 968 1.94 -10.26 11.76
CA ASP A 968 0.97 -11.29 11.36
C ASP A 968 1.51 -12.28 10.32
N SER A 969 2.61 -11.92 9.65
CA SER A 969 3.35 -12.79 8.73
C SER A 969 4.43 -13.62 9.46
N ILE A 970 4.76 -13.28 10.72
CA ILE A 970 5.75 -13.97 11.54
C ILE A 970 5.08 -15.15 12.29
N ASN A 971 4.77 -16.23 11.57
CA ASN A 971 4.31 -17.51 12.14
C ASN A 971 5.45 -18.55 12.20
N ASN A 972 6.67 -18.10 12.49
CA ASN A 972 7.85 -18.97 12.48
C ASN A 972 8.14 -19.54 13.88
N ILE A 973 8.40 -20.86 13.97
CA ILE A 973 8.85 -21.56 15.19
C ILE A 973 10.07 -20.86 15.80
N ILE A 974 11.00 -20.35 14.98
CA ILE A 974 12.21 -19.66 15.47
C ILE A 974 11.86 -18.40 16.26
N PHE A 975 11.03 -17.51 15.69
CA PHE A 975 10.62 -16.28 16.36
C PHE A 975 9.65 -16.54 17.50
N ALA A 976 8.78 -17.55 17.40
CA ALA A 976 7.93 -17.96 18.51
C ALA A 976 8.76 -18.48 19.70
N SER A 977 9.73 -19.36 19.47
CA SER A 977 10.64 -19.87 20.51
C SER A 977 11.58 -18.79 21.05
N PHE A 978 12.06 -17.88 20.20
CA PHE A 978 12.84 -16.72 20.63
C PHE A 978 11.99 -15.78 21.52
N ILE A 979 10.76 -15.48 21.14
CA ILE A 979 9.82 -14.66 21.93
C ILE A 979 9.41 -15.37 23.24
N ASP A 980 9.17 -16.68 23.22
CA ASP A 980 8.80 -17.44 24.42
C ASP A 980 9.94 -17.50 25.44
N SER A 981 11.21 -17.41 25.01
CA SER A 981 12.35 -17.29 25.93
C SER A 981 12.37 -15.96 26.72
N HIS A 982 11.56 -14.98 26.32
CA HIS A 982 11.41 -13.68 26.97
C HIS A 982 10.12 -13.57 27.83
N ARG A 983 9.33 -14.64 27.93
CA ARG A 983 8.26 -14.78 28.93
C ARG A 983 8.81 -15.44 30.19
#